data_AF-A0A936ZA64-F1
#
_entry.id   AF-A0A936ZA64-F1
#
_cell.length_a   1.000
_cell.length_b   1.000
_cell.length_c   1.000
_cell.angle_alpha   90.00
_cell.angle_beta   90.00
_cell.angle_gamma   90.00
#
_symmetry.space_group_name_H-M   'P 1'
#
loop_
_entity.id
_entity.type
_entity.pdbx_description
1 polymer ?
#
loop_
_entity_poly.entity_id
_entity_poly.type
_entity_poly.pdbx_seq_one_letter_code
_entity_poly.pdbx_strand_id
1 'polypeptide(L)'
;MVNIVKHDLEFILKQIKIAEAHSAGTPLTQIRVDAQGNITTDPNAALAISTPLSPYGLRTVDGSYNNLVEGRDQWGASDNPFPRITDPYYRNEADDSIVFGAGSPGEVVFTDGNYAEMGAPSPQSMGLGGGTVVDADPRIISNLIVDQTLDNPAAIYAALTYAGVTGPDLLTTMNDIRAKKAAYDAALTGGDQAAIKDAETALTGVLSGNGIVMDGESIVLPNVAPDEGLSAPYNGWFTLFGQFFDHGLDLVPKGGNGTIYIPLQPDDPLYNPASPHTNFMVLTRAPTNAVNLTTPWVDQNQTYTSHSSHQLFLREYALVDGKPVATGKLLEGDRGLATWADVKEQARTVLGINLTDADVTNIPLFVMDEYGEFVRGPNGFPQLVVSLGADGKFGGNDDVFREGNPAAPISTADALRTHHAFLDDIAHAAVPVLVGGVLQQDGDTGVGYKNADGTAGPVNTRGSQTAYDNEALDAHYITGDGRGNENIGLSAVHHVFHSEHNHMVEQVQTRAIESGDLAFLNEWLLTDLPAGTVLPSADDAAAIKAFAKTLTWDGERLFQAARFTTEMQYQHLVFEEFARKAQPDVDAFVFNPSTDINPAIFAEFAHVVYRFGHSMLRETVASTSATGTDTSLDLFDAFLNPLAFGAVGTDGAVTLSHAQAAGAIVRGMTSQVGNEIDEFVTDVLRSQLVGIPLDLAALNIARGRDTGIPPLNEARRQFQEMANGDTQLDAYTSWTDFALNLKNPASIINFIAAYGTHATITSASTVEAKRDAAMKLVFGDASLDETDRQAFLNGTGVYAQKLGGLEDVDLWVGGMAEKKMAFGGMLGSTFSFIFELQMENLQNSDRFYYLSRVQGLNFLNELENNSFAKMVLNNTDLGETGYALPGDIFSVPDHVMYMDKNVQDKFGYVDPKHDDPFLESVSKLVQRIDANGDGVAEYIRYNGLDHVLIQGTNGADRIVSGGGDDSVWGRDGNDTIEAGYGVDKIHGGKGDDIITNSGTDIGEVDMLHGEEGNDVIHGGSGLALVFGNEGQDYLIAGPDGKEVFGGTGNDFILGGEGDDFLLGNEGDDWIEAGNGFDTTAGITRS
;
A
#
# COMPACT_ATOMS: atom_id res chain seq x y z
N MET A 1 -4.32 -20.39 1.81
CA MET A 1 -5.33 -19.66 1.02
C MET A 1 -6.66 -19.90 1.70
N VAL A 2 -7.53 -18.90 1.77
CA VAL A 2 -8.89 -19.08 2.31
C VAL A 2 -9.60 -20.20 1.56
N ASN A 3 -10.24 -21.10 2.30
CA ASN A 3 -11.00 -22.20 1.75
C ASN A 3 -12.52 -22.02 1.89
N ILE A 4 -13.18 -21.58 0.82
CA ILE A 4 -14.65 -21.46 0.83
C ILE A 4 -15.36 -22.81 0.65
N VAL A 5 -16.43 -23.02 1.41
CA VAL A 5 -17.27 -24.23 1.31
C VAL A 5 -18.57 -23.96 0.55
N LYS A 6 -19.35 -25.02 0.27
CA LYS A 6 -20.65 -24.92 -0.42
C LYS A 6 -21.57 -23.87 0.22
N HIS A 7 -21.64 -23.83 1.55
CA HIS A 7 -22.51 -22.90 2.28
C HIS A 7 -22.11 -21.44 2.05
N ASP A 8 -20.81 -21.13 2.05
CA ASP A 8 -20.29 -19.80 1.72
C ASP A 8 -20.69 -19.41 0.30
N LEU A 9 -20.55 -20.32 -0.67
CA LEU A 9 -20.95 -20.08 -2.05
C LEU A 9 -22.46 -19.89 -2.22
N GLU A 10 -23.30 -20.60 -1.46
CA GLU A 10 -24.75 -20.38 -1.44
C GLU A 10 -25.09 -18.98 -0.88
N PHE A 11 -24.35 -18.52 0.13
CA PHE A 11 -24.48 -17.17 0.65
C PHE A 11 -24.06 -16.11 -0.38
N ILE A 12 -22.89 -16.28 -1.00
CA ILE A 12 -22.36 -15.38 -2.03
C ILE A 12 -23.32 -15.30 -3.22
N LEU A 13 -23.85 -16.44 -3.67
CA LEU A 13 -24.82 -16.49 -4.77
C LEU A 13 -26.11 -15.69 -4.45
N LYS A 14 -26.57 -15.67 -3.20
CA LYS A 14 -27.70 -14.81 -2.80
C LYS A 14 -27.34 -13.33 -2.93
N GLN A 15 -26.11 -12.94 -2.58
CA GLN A 15 -25.64 -11.56 -2.75
C GLN A 15 -25.59 -11.16 -4.22
N ILE A 16 -25.09 -12.06 -5.08
CA ILE A 16 -25.07 -11.89 -6.53
C ILE A 16 -26.50 -11.74 -7.08
N LYS A 17 -27.44 -12.59 -6.68
CA LYS A 17 -28.85 -12.50 -7.12
C LYS A 17 -29.53 -11.19 -6.71
N ILE A 18 -29.15 -10.58 -5.59
CA ILE A 18 -29.61 -9.23 -5.20
C ILE A 18 -29.05 -8.18 -6.18
N ALA A 19 -27.75 -8.26 -6.51
CA ALA A 19 -27.12 -7.39 -7.48
C ALA A 19 -27.75 -7.53 -8.89
N GLU A 20 -27.99 -8.76 -9.35
CA GLU A 20 -28.68 -9.04 -10.62
C GLU A 20 -30.08 -8.39 -10.67
N ALA A 21 -30.85 -8.48 -9.57
CA ALA A 21 -32.16 -7.85 -9.48
C ALA A 21 -32.10 -6.32 -9.46
N HIS A 22 -31.02 -5.76 -8.88
CA HIS A 22 -30.74 -4.33 -8.89
C HIS A 22 -30.41 -3.82 -10.29
N SER A 23 -29.45 -4.44 -10.98
CA SER A 23 -29.10 -4.14 -12.38
C SER A 23 -30.30 -4.31 -13.33
N ALA A 24 -31.22 -5.22 -13.02
CA ALA A 24 -32.47 -5.40 -13.76
C ALA A 24 -33.53 -4.29 -13.50
N GLY A 25 -33.23 -3.30 -12.66
CA GLY A 25 -34.03 -2.11 -12.42
C GLY A 25 -34.92 -2.14 -11.17
N THR A 26 -34.76 -3.13 -10.28
CA THR A 26 -35.47 -3.14 -8.99
C THR A 26 -34.63 -2.42 -7.93
N PRO A 27 -35.09 -1.32 -7.30
CA PRO A 27 -34.29 -0.63 -6.28
C PRO A 27 -33.88 -1.57 -5.14
N LEU A 28 -32.63 -1.47 -4.65
CA LEU A 28 -32.09 -2.33 -3.59
C LEU A 28 -33.03 -2.48 -2.37
N THR A 29 -33.66 -1.38 -1.96
CA THR A 29 -34.60 -1.32 -0.82
C THR A 29 -35.97 -1.96 -1.09
N GLN A 30 -36.22 -2.45 -2.31
CA GLN A 30 -37.49 -3.05 -2.74
C GLN A 30 -37.36 -4.49 -3.22
N ILE A 31 -36.13 -5.02 -3.32
CA ILE A 31 -35.89 -6.41 -3.70
C ILE A 31 -36.47 -7.34 -2.64
N ARG A 32 -37.19 -8.39 -3.07
CA ARG A 32 -37.86 -9.35 -2.19
C ARG A 32 -37.37 -10.76 -2.42
N VAL A 33 -37.36 -11.55 -1.35
CA VAL A 33 -36.95 -12.96 -1.35
C VAL A 33 -38.03 -13.87 -0.78
N ASP A 34 -38.17 -15.06 -1.37
CA ASP A 34 -39.06 -16.10 -0.87
C ASP A 34 -38.50 -16.79 0.40
N ALA A 35 -39.21 -17.81 0.90
CA ALA A 35 -38.80 -18.53 2.11
C ALA A 35 -37.50 -19.34 1.92
N GLN A 36 -37.04 -19.52 0.69
CA GLN A 36 -35.79 -20.18 0.33
C GLN A 36 -34.66 -19.16 0.05
N GLY A 37 -34.96 -17.85 0.13
CA GLY A 37 -34.00 -16.78 -0.15
C GLY A 37 -33.86 -16.43 -1.63
N ASN A 38 -34.71 -16.97 -2.52
CA ASN A 38 -34.67 -16.64 -3.94
C ASN A 38 -35.43 -15.35 -4.25
N ILE A 39 -34.94 -14.56 -5.20
CA ILE A 39 -35.59 -13.34 -5.64
C ILE A 39 -37.02 -13.64 -6.14
N THR A 40 -38.00 -12.87 -5.66
CA THR A 40 -39.41 -13.05 -5.98
C THR A 40 -40.11 -11.71 -6.21
N THR A 41 -41.17 -11.75 -7.00
CA THR A 41 -42.05 -10.60 -7.27
C THR A 41 -43.28 -10.57 -6.36
N ASP A 42 -43.44 -11.55 -5.45
CA ASP A 42 -44.55 -11.55 -4.49
C ASP A 42 -44.44 -10.33 -3.55
N PRO A 43 -45.40 -9.37 -3.58
CA PRO A 43 -45.34 -8.18 -2.75
C PRO A 43 -45.44 -8.48 -1.25
N ASN A 44 -45.86 -9.69 -0.85
CA ASN A 44 -45.96 -10.11 0.54
C ASN A 44 -44.70 -10.83 1.05
N ALA A 45 -43.74 -11.13 0.16
CA ALA A 45 -42.48 -11.75 0.52
C ALA A 45 -41.57 -10.78 1.32
N ALA A 46 -40.60 -11.31 2.06
CA ALA A 46 -39.69 -10.50 2.85
C ALA A 46 -38.78 -9.64 1.95
N LEU A 47 -38.35 -8.48 2.43
CA LEU A 47 -37.29 -7.72 1.74
C LEU A 47 -35.97 -8.48 1.87
N ALA A 48 -35.20 -8.52 0.78
CA ALA A 48 -33.83 -9.02 0.82
C ALA A 48 -32.99 -8.17 1.79
N ILE A 49 -33.10 -6.86 1.68
CA ILE A 49 -32.46 -5.88 2.57
C ILE A 49 -33.54 -5.30 3.48
N SER A 50 -33.66 -5.86 4.68
CA SER A 50 -34.72 -5.48 5.64
C SER A 50 -34.41 -4.21 6.44
N THR A 51 -33.14 -3.83 6.51
CA THR A 51 -32.62 -2.66 7.23
C THR A 51 -31.42 -2.07 6.47
N PRO A 52 -31.18 -0.74 6.51
CA PRO A 52 -29.99 -0.12 5.92
C PRO A 52 -28.65 -0.65 6.46
N LEU A 53 -28.64 -1.29 7.63
CA LEU A 53 -27.46 -1.92 8.22
C LEU A 53 -27.15 -3.32 7.68
N SER A 54 -28.06 -3.89 6.89
CA SER A 54 -27.90 -5.27 6.39
C SER A 54 -26.79 -5.33 5.34
N PRO A 55 -25.78 -6.19 5.50
CA PRO A 55 -24.62 -6.26 4.61
C PRO A 55 -24.90 -7.06 3.32
N TYR A 56 -26.16 -7.08 2.85
CA TYR A 56 -26.59 -7.90 1.73
C TYR A 56 -26.49 -7.16 0.38
N GLY A 57 -26.19 -7.93 -0.67
CA GLY A 57 -25.85 -7.43 -2.01
C GLY A 57 -24.34 -7.30 -2.22
N LEU A 58 -23.98 -6.79 -3.40
CA LEU A 58 -22.61 -6.50 -3.79
C LEU A 58 -22.32 -5.00 -3.73
N ARG A 59 -21.04 -4.64 -3.63
CA ARG A 59 -20.58 -3.27 -3.74
C ARG A 59 -20.59 -2.85 -5.22
N THR A 60 -21.13 -1.67 -5.53
CA THR A 60 -21.05 -1.13 -6.88
C THR A 60 -19.59 -0.75 -7.21
N VAL A 61 -19.24 -0.67 -8.48
CA VAL A 61 -17.85 -0.35 -8.89
C VAL A 61 -17.44 1.07 -8.48
N ASP A 62 -18.40 2.00 -8.45
CA ASP A 62 -18.16 3.39 -8.04
C ASP A 62 -18.29 3.61 -6.52
N GLY A 63 -18.55 2.57 -5.73
CA GLY A 63 -18.70 2.67 -4.27
C GLY A 63 -20.04 3.26 -3.78
N SER A 64 -20.95 3.64 -4.67
CA SER A 64 -22.30 4.11 -4.33
C SER A 64 -23.16 3.01 -3.70
N TYR A 65 -24.28 3.40 -3.09
CA TYR A 65 -25.24 2.51 -2.41
C TYR A 65 -24.65 1.62 -1.30
N ASN A 66 -23.45 1.94 -0.80
CA ASN A 66 -22.97 1.35 0.45
C ASN A 66 -23.86 1.82 1.60
N ASN A 67 -24.19 3.12 1.68
CA ASN A 67 -25.19 3.62 2.60
C ASN A 67 -26.56 3.69 1.92
N LEU A 68 -27.60 3.08 2.52
CA LEU A 68 -28.94 3.00 1.94
C LEU A 68 -29.93 4.02 2.53
N VAL A 69 -29.45 4.94 3.38
CA VAL A 69 -30.26 6.05 3.90
C VAL A 69 -30.42 7.12 2.81
N GLU A 70 -31.65 7.59 2.62
CA GLU A 70 -31.97 8.60 1.60
C GLU A 70 -31.08 9.85 1.72
N GLY A 71 -30.38 10.21 0.63
CA GLY A 71 -29.45 11.34 0.58
C GLY A 71 -28.03 11.04 1.03
N ARG A 72 -27.73 9.78 1.41
CA ARG A 72 -26.39 9.30 1.76
C ARG A 72 -25.88 8.21 0.82
N ASP A 73 -26.64 7.88 -0.22
CA ASP A 73 -26.32 6.84 -1.21
C ASP A 73 -25.03 7.11 -2.00
N GLN A 74 -24.57 8.36 -2.05
CA GLN A 74 -23.29 8.76 -2.67
C GLN A 74 -22.15 8.92 -1.66
N TRP A 75 -22.39 8.68 -0.36
CA TRP A 75 -21.32 8.71 0.62
C TRP A 75 -20.35 7.57 0.35
N GLY A 76 -19.10 7.92 0.11
CA GLY A 76 -18.07 6.95 -0.25
C GLY A 76 -18.08 6.52 -1.72
N ALA A 77 -18.79 7.22 -2.61
CA ALA A 77 -18.64 6.98 -4.04
C ALA A 77 -17.43 7.74 -4.62
N SER A 78 -16.80 7.21 -5.67
CA SER A 78 -15.81 7.93 -6.48
C SER A 78 -16.43 9.18 -7.12
N ASP A 79 -15.58 10.07 -7.65
CA ASP A 79 -15.93 11.37 -8.22
C ASP A 79 -16.61 12.36 -7.24
N ASN A 80 -16.47 12.13 -5.93
CA ASN A 80 -16.96 13.05 -4.90
C ASN A 80 -15.85 13.91 -4.27
N PRO A 81 -16.15 15.13 -3.81
CA PRO A 81 -15.17 16.00 -3.17
C PRO A 81 -14.58 15.42 -1.88
N PHE A 82 -13.31 15.72 -1.61
CA PHE A 82 -12.68 15.48 -0.31
C PHE A 82 -13.36 16.35 0.77
N PRO A 83 -14.01 15.77 1.80
CA PRO A 83 -14.41 16.54 2.99
C PRO A 83 -13.18 17.12 3.69
N ARG A 84 -13.40 18.16 4.50
CA ARG A 84 -12.38 18.79 5.34
C ARG A 84 -12.82 18.72 6.78
N ILE A 85 -11.86 18.45 7.65
CA ILE A 85 -12.07 18.59 9.09
C ILE A 85 -11.53 19.92 9.60
N THR A 86 -10.58 20.56 8.91
CA THR A 86 -10.07 21.89 9.27
C THR A 86 -10.61 23.02 8.38
N ASP A 87 -10.60 24.23 8.92
CA ASP A 87 -10.84 25.44 8.15
C ASP A 87 -9.71 25.67 7.12
N PRO A 88 -10.03 25.97 5.84
CA PRO A 88 -9.01 26.10 4.81
C PRO A 88 -8.12 27.32 5.05
N TYR A 89 -6.81 27.12 4.92
CA TYR A 89 -5.78 28.15 5.09
C TYR A 89 -4.93 28.26 3.82
N TYR A 90 -5.00 29.39 3.12
CA TYR A 90 -4.19 29.65 1.94
C TYR A 90 -3.09 30.65 2.24
N ARG A 91 -1.84 30.21 2.07
CA ARG A 91 -0.65 31.06 2.24
C ARG A 91 -0.63 32.16 1.17
N ASN A 92 -0.15 33.34 1.55
CA ASN A 92 0.03 34.47 0.63
C ASN A 92 1.31 35.21 1.02
N GLU A 93 2.34 35.00 0.22
CA GLU A 93 3.65 35.64 0.37
C GLU A 93 4.09 36.39 -0.90
N ALA A 94 5.13 37.20 -0.76
CA ALA A 94 5.53 38.18 -1.77
C ALA A 94 7.04 38.40 -1.83
N ASP A 95 7.82 37.47 -1.29
CA ASP A 95 9.27 37.48 -1.24
C ASP A 95 9.93 36.70 -2.39
N ASP A 96 9.16 35.87 -3.10
CA ASP A 96 9.66 35.11 -4.24
C ASP A 96 9.33 35.70 -5.61
N SER A 97 10.20 35.41 -6.58
CA SER A 97 9.98 35.78 -7.97
C SER A 97 10.68 34.84 -8.95
N ILE A 98 10.14 34.74 -10.16
CA ILE A 98 10.75 34.03 -11.28
C ILE A 98 10.71 34.87 -12.55
N VAL A 99 11.76 34.78 -13.37
CA VAL A 99 11.92 35.57 -14.61
C VAL A 99 11.96 34.65 -15.82
N PHE A 100 11.05 34.88 -16.78
CA PHE A 100 11.06 34.23 -18.09
C PHE A 100 11.50 35.19 -19.18
N GLY A 101 12.44 34.77 -20.03
CA GLY A 101 13.00 35.56 -21.13
C GLY A 101 14.47 35.94 -20.93
N ALA A 102 15.14 36.40 -22.00
CA ALA A 102 16.58 36.68 -22.01
C ALA A 102 16.86 38.18 -22.14
N GLY A 103 16.90 38.94 -21.04
CA GLY A 103 17.59 40.23 -20.91
C GLY A 103 17.19 41.33 -21.89
N SER A 104 16.00 41.28 -22.49
CA SER A 104 15.59 42.12 -23.62
C SER A 104 14.11 42.55 -23.51
N PRO A 105 13.63 43.52 -24.32
CA PRO A 105 12.23 43.94 -24.28
C PRO A 105 11.30 42.74 -24.51
N GLY A 106 10.63 42.27 -23.46
CA GLY A 106 9.82 41.04 -23.45
C GLY A 106 10.01 40.10 -22.25
N GLU A 107 10.90 40.43 -21.29
CA GLU A 107 11.01 39.70 -20.01
C GLU A 107 9.71 39.77 -19.21
N VAL A 108 9.33 38.63 -18.62
CA VAL A 108 8.17 38.50 -17.74
C VAL A 108 8.64 38.08 -16.36
N VAL A 109 8.36 38.90 -15.35
CA VAL A 109 8.64 38.61 -13.94
C VAL A 109 7.33 38.24 -13.27
N PHE A 110 7.29 37.08 -12.62
CA PHE A 110 6.17 36.64 -11.78
C PHE A 110 6.58 36.73 -10.32
N THR A 111 5.66 37.20 -9.47
CA THR A 111 5.88 37.43 -8.03
C THR A 111 4.65 37.09 -7.20
N ASP A 112 3.69 36.34 -7.77
CA ASP A 112 2.44 36.03 -7.09
C ASP A 112 2.63 34.79 -6.22
N GLY A 113 2.66 34.97 -4.90
CA GLY A 113 2.72 33.89 -3.92
C GLY A 113 1.36 33.57 -3.29
N ASN A 114 0.25 34.02 -3.89
CA ASN A 114 -1.08 33.88 -3.29
C ASN A 114 -1.77 32.56 -3.69
N TYR A 115 -1.71 31.57 -2.81
CA TYR A 115 -2.37 30.29 -3.00
C TYR A 115 -3.90 30.38 -3.07
N ALA A 116 -4.51 31.48 -2.61
CA ALA A 116 -5.96 31.68 -2.69
C ALA A 116 -6.45 32.10 -4.09
N GLU A 117 -5.58 32.60 -4.97
CA GLU A 117 -5.99 32.95 -6.34
C GLU A 117 -6.13 31.68 -7.20
N MET A 118 -7.33 31.45 -7.73
CA MET A 118 -7.69 30.29 -8.56
C MET A 118 -8.34 30.75 -9.88
N GLY A 119 -8.17 30.02 -10.98
CA GLY A 119 -8.95 30.20 -12.22
C GLY A 119 -8.19 30.81 -13.41
N ALA A 120 -8.90 31.32 -14.42
CA ALA A 120 -8.32 31.83 -15.67
C ALA A 120 -7.48 33.12 -15.49
N PRO A 121 -6.46 33.36 -16.33
CA PRO A 121 -5.47 34.43 -16.13
C PRO A 121 -6.06 35.81 -15.87
N SER A 122 -5.51 36.50 -14.87
CA SER A 122 -5.74 37.92 -14.73
C SER A 122 -5.18 38.63 -15.99
N PRO A 123 -5.73 39.78 -16.40
CA PRO A 123 -5.17 40.55 -17.52
C PRO A 123 -3.68 40.94 -17.34
N GLN A 124 -3.14 40.80 -16.13
CA GLN A 124 -1.73 41.03 -15.81
C GLN A 124 -0.81 39.84 -16.14
N SER A 125 -1.31 38.62 -16.33
CA SER A 125 -0.46 37.41 -16.42
C SER A 125 0.04 37.05 -17.85
N MET A 126 -0.14 37.94 -18.83
CA MET A 126 0.39 37.80 -20.21
C MET A 126 0.05 36.47 -20.93
N GLY A 127 -1.02 35.78 -20.52
CA GLY A 127 -1.44 34.51 -21.13
C GLY A 127 -0.89 33.25 -20.46
N LEU A 128 -0.10 33.37 -19.39
CA LEU A 128 0.16 32.28 -18.44
C LEU A 128 -1.01 32.23 -17.44
N GLY A 129 -1.54 31.04 -17.15
CA GLY A 129 -2.84 30.82 -16.51
C GLY A 129 -3.05 31.58 -15.20
N GLY A 130 -4.31 31.81 -14.82
CA GLY A 130 -4.61 32.39 -13.51
C GLY A 130 -4.37 31.33 -12.43
N GLY A 131 -4.17 31.80 -11.20
CA GLY A 131 -3.72 30.93 -10.11
C GLY A 131 -2.31 30.37 -10.30
N THR A 132 -1.47 31.01 -11.10
CA THR A 132 -0.04 30.68 -11.12
C THR A 132 0.61 31.21 -9.84
N VAL A 133 1.33 30.36 -9.12
CA VAL A 133 2.01 30.69 -7.86
C VAL A 133 3.52 30.55 -8.03
N VAL A 134 4.30 31.42 -7.37
CA VAL A 134 5.75 31.31 -7.25
C VAL A 134 6.10 31.24 -5.77
N ASP A 135 6.72 30.13 -5.37
CA ASP A 135 7.05 29.85 -3.97
C ASP A 135 8.31 28.96 -3.94
N ALA A 136 9.43 29.51 -3.45
CA ALA A 136 10.71 28.81 -3.35
C ALA A 136 10.87 28.06 -2.02
N ASP A 137 10.06 28.41 -1.02
CA ASP A 137 10.17 27.86 0.34
C ASP A 137 10.08 26.34 0.39
N PRO A 138 9.18 25.64 -0.33
CA PRO A 138 9.10 24.18 -0.29
C PRO A 138 10.44 23.49 -0.54
N ARG A 139 11.25 23.99 -1.48
CA ARG A 139 12.59 23.44 -1.76
C ARG A 139 13.62 23.86 -0.72
N ILE A 140 13.55 25.09 -0.21
CA ILE A 140 14.43 25.56 0.87
C ILE A 140 14.20 24.73 2.14
N ILE A 141 12.94 24.47 2.50
CA ILE A 141 12.53 23.64 3.62
C ILE A 141 13.04 22.20 3.42
N SER A 142 12.85 21.63 2.22
CA SER A 142 13.34 20.29 1.89
C SER A 142 14.87 20.18 2.06
N ASN A 143 15.64 21.12 1.49
CA ASN A 143 17.11 21.13 1.62
C ASN A 143 17.60 21.34 3.07
N LEU A 144 16.84 22.05 3.91
CA LEU A 144 17.22 22.31 5.29
C LEU A 144 16.85 21.15 6.21
N ILE A 145 15.61 20.68 6.14
CA ILE A 145 15.01 19.75 7.11
C ILE A 145 15.09 18.31 6.62
N VAL A 146 14.66 18.06 5.38
CA VAL A 146 14.29 16.72 4.89
C VAL A 146 15.44 15.92 4.30
N ASP A 147 16.53 16.58 3.93
CA ASP A 147 17.73 15.94 3.40
C ASP A 147 18.30 14.84 4.32
N GLN A 148 18.27 13.57 3.85
CA GLN A 148 18.80 12.41 4.56
C GLN A 148 20.29 12.14 4.29
N THR A 149 20.98 13.02 3.56
CA THR A 149 22.40 12.85 3.23
C THR A 149 23.35 13.39 4.31
N LEU A 150 24.66 13.24 4.10
CA LEU A 150 25.71 13.80 4.96
C LEU A 150 25.77 15.34 4.93
N ASP A 151 25.01 16.00 4.06
CA ASP A 151 24.93 17.47 4.02
C ASP A 151 23.97 18.03 5.10
N ASN A 152 23.19 17.16 5.74
CA ASN A 152 22.33 17.49 6.87
C ASN A 152 22.92 17.02 8.22
N PRO A 153 23.37 17.95 9.10
CA PRO A 153 23.91 17.57 10.39
C PRO A 153 22.89 16.91 11.33
N ALA A 154 21.59 17.17 11.16
CA ALA A 154 20.57 16.51 11.98
C ALA A 154 20.44 15.02 11.62
N ALA A 155 20.51 14.67 10.33
CA ALA A 155 20.54 13.28 9.88
C ALA A 155 21.80 12.54 10.37
N ILE A 156 22.98 13.19 10.34
CA ILE A 156 24.20 12.63 10.94
C ILE A 156 24.03 12.42 12.45
N TYR A 157 23.43 13.37 13.15
CA TYR A 157 23.21 13.27 14.59
C TYR A 157 22.26 12.11 14.95
N ALA A 158 21.18 11.95 14.18
CA ALA A 158 20.24 10.83 14.31
C ALA A 158 20.98 9.49 14.10
N ALA A 159 21.72 9.34 13.01
CA ALA A 159 22.49 8.14 12.70
C ALA A 159 23.51 7.77 13.80
N LEU A 160 24.23 8.75 14.34
CA LEU A 160 25.15 8.53 15.46
C LEU A 160 24.43 8.08 16.73
N THR A 161 23.21 8.59 16.97
CA THR A 161 22.39 8.19 18.12
C THR A 161 21.94 6.74 17.97
N TYR A 162 21.48 6.33 16.79
CA TYR A 162 21.16 4.93 16.49
C TYR A 162 22.38 4.00 16.61
N ALA A 163 23.57 4.48 16.24
CA ALA A 163 24.82 3.75 16.43
C ALA A 163 25.32 3.70 17.89
N GLY A 164 24.57 4.24 18.85
CA GLY A 164 24.90 4.21 20.28
C GLY A 164 25.93 5.24 20.74
N VAL A 165 26.27 6.23 19.91
CA VAL A 165 27.14 7.35 20.31
C VAL A 165 26.35 8.28 21.23
N THR A 166 26.90 8.63 22.39
CA THR A 166 26.18 9.42 23.40
C THR A 166 27.00 10.57 23.96
N GLY A 167 26.32 11.56 24.53
CA GLY A 167 26.96 12.65 25.27
C GLY A 167 27.81 13.60 24.40
N PRO A 168 28.92 14.14 24.92
CA PRO A 168 29.75 15.13 24.21
C PRO A 168 30.39 14.62 22.91
N ASP A 169 30.52 13.30 22.77
CA ASP A 169 31.14 12.67 21.61
C ASP A 169 30.27 12.82 20.35
N LEU A 170 28.93 12.91 20.48
CA LEU A 170 28.00 13.13 19.36
C LEU A 170 28.38 14.35 18.52
N LEU A 171 28.47 15.52 19.16
CA LEU A 171 28.80 16.78 18.49
C LEU A 171 30.23 16.77 17.92
N THR A 172 31.16 16.13 18.62
CA THR A 172 32.56 16.05 18.17
C THR A 172 32.68 15.19 16.91
N THR A 173 32.06 14.02 16.93
CA THR A 173 32.06 13.07 15.80
C THR A 173 31.27 13.61 14.61
N MET A 174 30.09 14.20 14.83
CA MET A 174 29.32 14.85 13.76
C MET A 174 30.15 15.92 13.04
N ASN A 175 30.86 16.77 13.78
CA ASN A 175 31.70 17.80 13.18
C ASN A 175 32.92 17.21 12.43
N ASP A 176 33.48 16.09 12.90
CA ASP A 176 34.56 15.42 12.17
C ASP A 176 34.06 14.82 10.85
N ILE A 177 32.90 14.18 10.85
CA ILE A 177 32.24 13.66 9.64
C ILE A 177 32.01 14.78 8.64
N ARG A 178 31.39 15.89 9.06
CA ARG A 178 31.17 17.06 8.20
C ARG A 178 32.47 17.61 7.61
N ALA A 179 33.54 17.67 8.42
CA ALA A 179 34.85 18.12 7.93
C ALA A 179 35.45 17.16 6.88
N LYS A 180 35.25 15.84 7.04
CA LYS A 180 35.67 14.85 6.03
C LYS A 180 34.83 14.92 4.76
N LYS A 181 33.51 15.09 4.87
CA LYS A 181 32.60 15.28 3.72
C LYS A 181 32.98 16.53 2.93
N ALA A 182 33.17 17.67 3.60
CA ALA A 182 33.62 18.90 2.94
C ALA A 182 34.99 18.75 2.23
N ALA A 183 35.91 17.96 2.80
CA ALA A 183 37.19 17.66 2.16
C ALA A 183 37.02 16.76 0.92
N TYR A 184 36.09 15.80 0.97
CA TYR A 184 35.71 14.95 -0.16
C TYR A 184 35.07 15.77 -1.29
N ASP A 185 34.10 16.63 -1.00
CA ASP A 185 33.45 17.48 -2.00
C ASP A 185 34.43 18.45 -2.67
N ALA A 186 35.36 19.01 -1.89
CA ALA A 186 36.42 19.86 -2.41
C ALA A 186 37.37 19.08 -3.34
N ALA A 187 37.67 17.82 -3.02
CA ALA A 187 38.48 16.95 -3.85
C ALA A 187 37.77 16.57 -5.16
N LEU A 188 36.46 16.26 -5.10
CA LEU A 188 35.62 16.01 -6.27
C LEU A 188 35.62 17.21 -7.21
N THR A 189 35.40 18.41 -6.67
CA THR A 189 35.43 19.67 -7.43
C THR A 189 36.80 19.93 -8.06
N GLY A 190 37.89 19.52 -7.38
CA GLY A 190 39.26 19.65 -7.86
C GLY A 190 39.65 18.66 -8.96
N GLY A 191 38.96 17.51 -9.06
CA GLY A 191 39.16 16.49 -10.10
C GLY A 191 40.42 15.62 -9.96
N ASP A 192 41.18 15.75 -8.87
CA ASP A 192 42.37 14.91 -8.60
C ASP A 192 41.95 13.56 -8.00
N GLN A 193 42.06 12.51 -8.81
CA GLN A 193 41.65 11.14 -8.44
C GLN A 193 42.37 10.59 -7.20
N ALA A 194 43.62 10.98 -6.95
CA ALA A 194 44.33 10.54 -5.76
C ALA A 194 43.78 11.23 -4.50
N ALA A 195 43.53 12.54 -4.59
CA ALA A 195 42.94 13.31 -3.51
C ALA A 195 41.50 12.88 -3.21
N ILE A 196 40.70 12.56 -4.24
CA ILE A 196 39.34 12.03 -4.11
C ILE A 196 39.39 10.73 -3.32
N LYS A 197 40.23 9.77 -3.74
CA LYS A 197 40.34 8.47 -3.06
C LYS A 197 40.82 8.60 -1.61
N ASP A 198 41.78 9.47 -1.34
CA ASP A 198 42.28 9.70 0.02
C ASP A 198 41.19 10.30 0.93
N ALA A 199 40.43 11.28 0.42
CA ALA A 199 39.32 11.89 1.14
C ALA A 199 38.15 10.92 1.35
N GLU A 200 37.80 10.14 0.32
CA GLU A 200 36.79 9.08 0.37
C GLU A 200 37.13 8.01 1.41
N THR A 201 38.40 7.57 1.43
CA THR A 201 38.89 6.60 2.43
C THR A 201 38.79 7.16 3.84
N ALA A 202 39.11 8.45 4.03
CA ALA A 202 39.00 9.11 5.33
C ALA A 202 37.55 9.27 5.77
N LEU A 203 36.64 9.61 4.86
CA LEU A 203 35.20 9.72 5.12
C LEU A 203 34.62 8.34 5.46
N THR A 204 34.82 7.35 4.61
CA THR A 204 34.33 5.98 4.82
C THR A 204 34.88 5.40 6.13
N GLY A 205 36.14 5.68 6.47
CA GLY A 205 36.76 5.26 7.72
C GLY A 205 36.09 5.85 8.96
N VAL A 206 35.70 7.13 8.93
CA VAL A 206 34.98 7.73 10.08
C VAL A 206 33.53 7.27 10.15
N LEU A 207 32.85 7.06 9.02
CA LEU A 207 31.47 6.55 8.99
C LEU A 207 31.40 5.12 9.57
N SER A 208 32.15 4.19 8.95
CA SER A 208 32.19 2.78 9.39
C SER A 208 32.71 2.61 10.82
N GLY A 209 33.69 3.43 11.24
CA GLY A 209 34.21 3.42 12.60
C GLY A 209 33.21 3.84 13.68
N ASN A 210 32.12 4.50 13.29
CA ASN A 210 31.03 4.92 14.17
C ASN A 210 29.69 4.24 13.81
N GLY A 211 29.70 3.13 13.05
CA GLY A 211 28.49 2.37 12.75
C GLY A 211 27.50 3.05 11.80
N ILE A 212 27.90 4.11 11.09
CA ILE A 212 27.04 4.77 10.10
C ILE A 212 27.10 3.99 8.79
N VAL A 213 25.92 3.59 8.30
CA VAL A 213 25.73 2.90 7.02
C VAL A 213 25.14 3.89 6.01
N MET A 214 25.70 3.90 4.80
CA MET A 214 25.16 4.64 3.66
C MET A 214 24.42 3.66 2.74
N ASP A 215 23.34 4.14 2.15
CA ASP A 215 22.58 3.49 1.07
C ASP A 215 22.46 4.56 -0.03
N GLY A 216 23.06 4.34 -1.19
CA GLY A 216 23.29 5.43 -2.16
C GLY A 216 23.97 6.65 -1.52
N GLU A 217 23.39 7.84 -1.72
CA GLU A 217 23.82 9.11 -1.10
C GLU A 217 23.20 9.35 0.29
N SER A 218 22.22 8.53 0.68
CA SER A 218 21.47 8.69 1.93
C SER A 218 22.07 7.91 3.09
N ILE A 219 21.91 8.45 4.29
CA ILE A 219 22.25 7.75 5.53
C ILE A 219 21.12 6.80 5.87
N VAL A 220 21.43 5.54 6.20
CA VAL A 220 20.42 4.58 6.69
C VAL A 220 20.00 5.01 8.09
N LEU A 221 18.71 5.34 8.24
CA LEU A 221 18.08 5.67 9.51
C LEU A 221 17.00 4.60 9.75
N PRO A 222 17.32 3.47 10.38
CA PRO A 222 16.40 2.35 10.48
C PRO A 222 15.20 2.69 11.36
N ASN A 223 14.02 2.18 11.01
CA ASN A 223 12.87 2.25 11.89
C ASN A 223 13.16 1.57 13.24
N VAL A 224 12.71 2.20 14.32
CA VAL A 224 12.71 1.64 15.68
C VAL A 224 11.27 1.56 16.19
N ALA A 225 10.86 0.39 16.69
CA ALA A 225 9.52 0.20 17.22
C ALA A 225 9.23 1.16 18.41
N PRO A 226 7.96 1.58 18.63
CA PRO A 226 7.61 2.58 19.66
C PRO A 226 7.86 2.17 21.12
N ASP A 227 8.13 0.90 21.38
CA ASP A 227 8.43 0.31 22.68
C ASP A 227 9.95 0.32 23.01
N GLU A 228 10.66 1.34 22.50
CA GLU A 228 12.12 1.47 22.58
C GLU A 228 12.89 0.41 21.76
N GLY A 229 12.25 -0.16 20.74
CA GLY A 229 12.84 -1.15 19.85
C GLY A 229 12.91 -2.54 20.48
N LEU A 230 11.99 -2.85 21.40
CA LEU A 230 11.82 -4.20 21.90
C LEU A 230 11.16 -5.07 20.84
N SER A 231 10.13 -4.56 20.15
CA SER A 231 9.51 -5.21 19.01
C SER A 231 10.34 -5.07 17.73
N ALA A 232 10.19 -6.05 16.83
CA ALA A 232 10.81 -6.04 15.51
C ALA A 232 10.44 -4.79 14.68
N PRO A 233 11.39 -4.20 13.93
CA PRO A 233 11.11 -3.06 13.07
C PRO A 233 10.33 -3.49 11.81
N TYR A 234 9.59 -2.55 11.21
CA TYR A 234 8.97 -2.84 9.92
C TYR A 234 9.99 -2.92 8.78
N ASN A 235 9.56 -3.57 7.70
CA ASN A 235 10.36 -3.81 6.52
C ASN A 235 9.89 -3.01 5.28
N GLY A 236 10.63 -3.12 4.19
CA GLY A 236 10.29 -2.45 2.93
C GLY A 236 8.95 -2.91 2.32
N TRP A 237 8.52 -4.14 2.59
CA TRP A 237 7.24 -4.66 2.10
C TRP A 237 6.04 -3.96 2.75
N PHE A 238 6.14 -3.60 4.04
CA PHE A 238 5.16 -2.77 4.73
C PHE A 238 4.98 -1.41 4.04
N THR A 239 6.08 -0.81 3.57
CA THR A 239 6.05 0.47 2.84
C THR A 239 5.30 0.34 1.51
N LEU A 240 5.60 -0.70 0.73
CA LEU A 240 4.96 -0.95 -0.56
C LEU A 240 3.47 -1.28 -0.42
N PHE A 241 3.10 -2.06 0.60
CA PHE A 241 1.69 -2.30 0.91
C PHE A 241 0.98 -1.03 1.37
N GLY A 242 1.64 -0.17 2.17
CA GLY A 242 1.09 1.12 2.57
C GLY A 242 0.81 2.05 1.38
N GLN A 243 1.70 2.07 0.39
CA GLN A 243 1.48 2.76 -0.89
C GLN A 243 0.32 2.15 -1.67
N PHE A 244 0.27 0.82 -1.78
CA PHE A 244 -0.85 0.12 -2.41
C PHE A 244 -2.18 0.47 -1.74
N PHE A 245 -2.23 0.54 -0.41
CA PHE A 245 -3.43 0.93 0.33
C PHE A 245 -3.84 2.38 0.04
N ASP A 246 -2.92 3.35 0.07
CA ASP A 246 -3.18 4.75 -0.30
C ASP A 246 -3.84 4.88 -1.67
N HIS A 247 -3.32 4.12 -2.64
CA HIS A 247 -3.81 4.16 -4.01
C HIS A 247 -5.26 3.72 -4.14
N GLY A 248 -5.75 2.91 -3.20
CA GLY A 248 -7.16 2.52 -3.10
C GLY A 248 -8.02 3.43 -2.26
N LEU A 249 -7.46 4.47 -1.64
CA LEU A 249 -8.23 5.42 -0.85
C LEU A 249 -8.42 6.73 -1.59
N ASP A 250 -7.36 7.24 -2.24
CA ASP A 250 -7.47 8.50 -2.97
C ASP A 250 -6.66 8.64 -4.26
N LEU A 251 -7.21 9.47 -5.14
CA LEU A 251 -6.57 9.99 -6.33
C LEU A 251 -7.10 11.38 -6.65
N VAL A 252 -6.23 12.38 -6.58
CA VAL A 252 -6.55 13.78 -6.86
C VAL A 252 -6.32 14.09 -8.36
N PRO A 253 -7.34 14.57 -9.10
CA PRO A 253 -7.16 15.00 -10.48
C PRO A 253 -6.24 16.21 -10.55
N LYS A 254 -5.35 16.23 -11.54
CA LYS A 254 -4.37 17.30 -11.76
C LYS A 254 -4.83 18.20 -12.92
N GLY A 255 -4.79 19.53 -12.76
CA GLY A 255 -5.00 20.48 -13.86
C GLY A 255 -6.14 21.48 -13.68
N GLY A 256 -6.20 22.47 -14.58
CA GLY A 256 -7.31 23.44 -14.69
C GLY A 256 -7.22 24.70 -13.82
N ASN A 257 -6.29 24.77 -12.87
CA ASN A 257 -6.23 25.83 -11.84
C ASN A 257 -4.90 26.58 -11.73
N GLY A 258 -4.02 26.41 -12.71
CA GLY A 258 -2.70 27.06 -12.73
C GLY A 258 -1.56 26.12 -12.36
N THR A 259 -0.40 26.70 -12.11
CA THR A 259 0.87 25.99 -11.87
C THR A 259 1.62 26.67 -10.74
N ILE A 260 2.22 25.89 -9.85
CA ILE A 260 3.17 26.37 -8.84
C ILE A 260 4.56 26.22 -9.43
N TYR A 261 5.30 27.31 -9.51
CA TYR A 261 6.72 27.34 -9.83
C TYR A 261 7.51 27.41 -8.53
N ILE A 262 8.49 26.52 -8.36
CA ILE A 262 9.36 26.45 -7.20
C ILE A 262 10.79 26.79 -7.66
N PRO A 263 11.22 28.05 -7.58
CA PRO A 263 12.56 28.46 -8.01
C PRO A 263 13.67 27.77 -7.21
N LEU A 264 14.73 27.34 -7.90
CA LEU A 264 15.93 26.80 -7.24
C LEU A 264 16.89 27.94 -6.88
N GLN A 265 17.41 27.91 -5.65
CA GLN A 265 18.41 28.87 -5.20
C GLN A 265 19.79 28.57 -5.82
N PRO A 266 20.69 29.56 -5.97
CA PRO A 266 22.00 29.35 -6.60
C PRO A 266 22.91 28.33 -5.89
N ASP A 267 22.66 28.05 -4.61
CA ASP A 267 23.35 27.05 -3.79
C ASP A 267 22.59 25.71 -3.71
N ASP A 268 21.48 25.53 -4.45
CA ASP A 268 20.78 24.26 -4.54
C ASP A 268 21.59 23.23 -5.37
N PRO A 269 21.67 21.95 -4.94
CA PRO A 269 22.37 20.91 -5.70
C PRO A 269 21.87 20.71 -7.13
N LEU A 270 20.59 20.99 -7.40
CA LEU A 270 19.98 20.86 -8.73
C LEU A 270 20.13 22.13 -9.58
N TYR A 271 20.72 23.21 -9.03
CA TYR A 271 20.89 24.47 -9.74
C TYR A 271 21.95 24.36 -10.83
N ASN A 272 21.57 24.68 -12.07
CA ASN A 272 22.48 24.72 -13.20
C ASN A 272 22.80 26.16 -13.63
N PRO A 273 23.99 26.71 -13.33
CA PRO A 273 24.35 28.07 -13.72
C PRO A 273 24.51 28.24 -15.24
N ALA A 274 24.71 27.15 -15.99
CA ALA A 274 24.80 27.19 -17.45
C ALA A 274 23.43 27.26 -18.13
N SER A 275 22.35 26.96 -17.39
CA SER A 275 20.97 27.02 -17.86
C SER A 275 20.07 27.78 -16.85
N PRO A 276 20.30 29.09 -16.65
CA PRO A 276 19.60 29.86 -15.61
C PRO A 276 18.07 29.92 -15.81
N HIS A 277 17.58 29.60 -17.01
CA HIS A 277 16.16 29.61 -17.35
C HIS A 277 15.44 28.28 -17.10
N THR A 278 16.12 27.27 -16.53
CA THR A 278 15.55 25.97 -16.17
C THR A 278 15.68 25.65 -14.68
N ASN A 279 16.10 26.62 -13.86
CA ASN A 279 16.34 26.43 -12.43
C ASN A 279 15.06 26.63 -11.61
N PHE A 280 14.08 25.77 -11.85
CA PHE A 280 12.83 25.71 -11.08
C PHE A 280 12.17 24.34 -11.23
N MET A 281 11.39 23.93 -10.23
CA MET A 281 10.46 22.81 -10.33
C MET A 281 9.05 23.32 -10.61
N VAL A 282 8.16 22.43 -11.07
CA VAL A 282 6.76 22.77 -11.37
C VAL A 282 5.81 21.75 -10.78
N LEU A 283 4.70 22.23 -10.22
CA LEU A 283 3.57 21.41 -9.78
C LEU A 283 2.28 21.94 -10.40
N THR A 284 1.52 21.05 -11.03
CA THR A 284 0.18 21.41 -11.50
C THR A 284 -0.79 21.45 -10.31
N ARG A 285 -1.53 22.55 -10.20
CA ARG A 285 -2.46 22.79 -9.08
C ARG A 285 -3.69 21.91 -9.17
N ALA A 286 -4.23 21.56 -8.00
CA ALA A 286 -5.46 20.79 -7.87
C ALA A 286 -6.68 21.69 -8.16
N PRO A 287 -7.81 21.12 -8.61
CA PRO A 287 -9.08 21.82 -8.64
C PRO A 287 -9.50 22.33 -7.25
N THR A 288 -10.19 23.47 -7.17
CA THR A 288 -10.57 24.11 -5.88
C THR A 288 -11.50 23.23 -5.05
N ASN A 289 -12.33 22.44 -5.73
CA ASN A 289 -13.13 21.36 -5.15
C ASN A 289 -12.70 20.05 -5.82
N ALA A 290 -11.44 19.65 -5.61
CA ALA A 290 -10.95 18.40 -6.13
C ALA A 290 -11.86 17.25 -5.70
N VAL A 291 -12.22 16.41 -6.66
CA VAL A 291 -12.94 15.17 -6.42
C VAL A 291 -11.92 14.05 -6.24
N ASN A 292 -12.27 13.06 -5.45
CA ASN A 292 -11.53 11.83 -5.36
C ASN A 292 -11.94 10.92 -6.53
N LEU A 293 -11.03 10.59 -7.44
CA LEU A 293 -11.30 9.66 -8.55
C LEU A 293 -11.36 8.21 -8.09
N THR A 294 -10.94 7.94 -6.85
CA THR A 294 -10.95 6.61 -6.25
C THR A 294 -12.10 6.47 -5.26
N THR A 295 -12.68 5.28 -5.13
CA THR A 295 -13.60 4.96 -4.05
C THR A 295 -12.85 4.95 -2.72
N PRO A 296 -13.27 5.70 -1.68
CA PRO A 296 -12.57 5.75 -0.39
C PRO A 296 -12.66 4.46 0.42
N TRP A 297 -13.45 3.47 -0.02
CA TRP A 297 -13.63 2.22 0.71
C TRP A 297 -12.38 1.36 0.66
N VAL A 298 -12.17 0.56 1.71
CA VAL A 298 -11.20 -0.54 1.70
C VAL A 298 -11.81 -1.70 0.89
N ASP A 299 -11.88 -1.56 -0.43
CA ASP A 299 -12.67 -2.42 -1.32
C ASP A 299 -11.90 -2.99 -2.52
N GLN A 300 -10.56 -2.91 -2.48
CA GLN A 300 -9.72 -3.47 -3.52
C GLN A 300 -10.00 -2.88 -4.92
N ASN A 301 -10.30 -1.58 -4.99
CA ASN A 301 -10.39 -0.89 -6.27
C ASN A 301 -9.03 -0.81 -7.00
N GLN A 302 -7.89 -1.07 -6.34
CA GLN A 302 -6.58 -1.14 -6.98
C GLN A 302 -6.48 -2.31 -7.98
N THR A 303 -7.29 -3.34 -7.81
CA THR A 303 -7.44 -4.47 -8.75
C THR A 303 -8.71 -4.35 -9.55
N TYR A 304 -9.80 -3.86 -8.96
CA TYR A 304 -11.13 -3.88 -9.57
C TYR A 304 -11.60 -2.56 -10.20
N THR A 305 -10.91 -1.46 -9.91
CA THR A 305 -11.15 -0.06 -10.29
C THR A 305 -12.36 0.64 -9.65
N SER A 306 -12.38 1.97 -9.78
CA SER A 306 -13.41 2.87 -9.24
C SER A 306 -14.42 3.36 -10.30
N HIS A 307 -14.32 2.86 -11.55
CA HIS A 307 -15.24 3.22 -12.63
C HIS A 307 -15.56 2.03 -13.55
N SER A 308 -16.84 1.71 -13.72
CA SER A 308 -17.30 0.49 -14.43
C SER A 308 -16.75 0.33 -15.87
N SER A 309 -16.63 1.42 -16.64
CA SER A 309 -16.03 1.34 -18.00
C SER A 309 -14.56 0.88 -18.01
N HIS A 310 -13.80 1.11 -16.94
CA HIS A 310 -12.44 0.58 -16.85
C HIS A 310 -12.47 -0.94 -16.59
N GLN A 311 -13.39 -1.39 -15.76
CA GLN A 311 -13.51 -2.81 -15.39
C GLN A 311 -13.81 -3.72 -16.60
N LEU A 312 -14.45 -3.19 -17.67
CA LEU A 312 -14.59 -3.88 -18.96
C LEU A 312 -13.24 -4.38 -19.52
N PHE A 313 -12.14 -3.68 -19.25
CA PHE A 313 -10.83 -3.99 -19.81
C PHE A 313 -9.91 -4.76 -18.85
N LEU A 314 -10.28 -4.84 -17.56
CA LEU A 314 -9.56 -5.62 -16.55
C LEU A 314 -9.96 -7.09 -16.53
N ARG A 315 -11.18 -7.41 -17.01
CA ARG A 315 -11.71 -8.77 -17.04
C ARG A 315 -11.27 -9.54 -18.28
N GLU A 316 -11.09 -10.85 -18.14
CA GLU A 316 -10.86 -11.75 -19.26
C GLU A 316 -12.19 -12.15 -19.94
N TYR A 317 -12.21 -12.11 -21.27
CA TYR A 317 -13.35 -12.51 -22.08
C TYR A 317 -12.99 -13.57 -23.12
N ALA A 318 -13.92 -14.49 -23.36
CA ALA A 318 -13.85 -15.46 -24.44
C ALA A 318 -15.05 -15.30 -25.39
N LEU A 319 -14.87 -15.70 -26.66
CA LEU A 319 -15.99 -15.76 -27.61
C LEU A 319 -16.74 -17.09 -27.45
N VAL A 320 -17.97 -17.02 -26.97
CA VAL A 320 -18.93 -18.14 -26.96
C VAL A 320 -20.03 -17.84 -27.99
N ASP A 321 -20.20 -18.73 -28.97
CA ASP A 321 -21.11 -18.52 -30.11
C ASP A 321 -20.90 -17.17 -30.83
N GLY A 322 -19.64 -16.71 -30.89
CA GLY A 322 -19.25 -15.46 -31.54
C GLY A 322 -19.58 -14.19 -30.74
N LYS A 323 -19.95 -14.32 -29.46
CA LYS A 323 -20.22 -13.19 -28.55
C LYS A 323 -19.24 -13.20 -27.38
N PRO A 324 -18.81 -12.03 -26.89
CA PRO A 324 -17.93 -11.94 -25.72
C PRO A 324 -18.68 -12.35 -24.46
N VAL A 325 -18.09 -13.26 -23.69
CA VAL A 325 -18.57 -13.75 -22.39
C VAL A 325 -17.40 -13.71 -21.43
N ALA A 326 -17.60 -13.16 -20.23
CA ALA A 326 -16.56 -13.14 -19.20
C ALA A 326 -16.17 -14.57 -18.84
N THR A 327 -14.90 -14.82 -18.51
CA THR A 327 -14.44 -16.13 -18.02
C THR A 327 -14.57 -16.25 -16.50
N GLY A 328 -14.76 -15.12 -15.82
CA GLY A 328 -14.66 -14.99 -14.38
C GLY A 328 -13.32 -14.44 -13.91
N LYS A 329 -12.27 -14.53 -14.73
CA LYS A 329 -10.91 -14.12 -14.38
C LYS A 329 -10.64 -12.65 -14.70
N LEU A 330 -9.62 -12.09 -14.05
CA LEU A 330 -8.92 -10.91 -14.53
C LEU A 330 -8.04 -11.28 -15.74
N LEU A 331 -7.85 -10.34 -16.65
CA LEU A 331 -7.04 -10.54 -17.85
C LEU A 331 -5.57 -10.75 -17.49
N GLU A 332 -4.99 -11.85 -17.97
CA GLU A 332 -3.57 -12.13 -17.85
C GLU A 332 -2.87 -11.99 -19.20
N GLY A 333 -1.66 -11.45 -19.17
CA GLY A 333 -0.69 -11.52 -20.26
C GLY A 333 0.26 -12.72 -20.09
N ASP A 334 1.18 -12.91 -21.04
CA ASP A 334 2.08 -14.09 -21.06
C ASP A 334 2.91 -14.28 -19.77
N ARG A 335 3.20 -13.19 -19.04
CA ARG A 335 4.01 -13.20 -17.80
C ARG A 335 3.20 -13.24 -16.50
N GLY A 336 1.89 -12.99 -16.54
CA GLY A 336 1.04 -12.71 -15.37
C GLY A 336 0.14 -11.50 -15.62
N LEU A 337 0.26 -10.42 -14.84
CA LEU A 337 -0.42 -9.13 -15.10
C LEU A 337 -0.45 -8.74 -16.59
N ALA A 338 -1.64 -8.40 -17.09
CA ALA A 338 -1.83 -7.92 -18.45
C ALA A 338 -1.21 -6.54 -18.68
N THR A 339 -0.62 -6.39 -19.86
CA THR A 339 -0.03 -5.14 -20.34
C THR A 339 -1.02 -4.32 -21.17
N TRP A 340 -0.66 -3.07 -21.48
CA TRP A 340 -1.43 -2.24 -22.41
C TRP A 340 -1.57 -2.90 -23.79
N ALA A 341 -0.56 -3.64 -24.25
CA ALA A 341 -0.65 -4.44 -25.46
C ALA A 341 -1.74 -5.53 -25.36
N ASP A 342 -1.78 -6.27 -24.24
CA ASP A 342 -2.75 -7.35 -24.02
C ASP A 342 -4.19 -6.80 -23.97
N VAL A 343 -4.39 -5.67 -23.28
CA VAL A 343 -5.68 -4.97 -23.21
C VAL A 343 -6.15 -4.53 -24.59
N LYS A 344 -5.27 -3.90 -25.39
CA LYS A 344 -5.59 -3.51 -26.78
C LYS A 344 -5.95 -4.72 -27.64
N GLU A 345 -5.23 -5.83 -27.48
CA GLU A 345 -5.46 -7.04 -28.28
C GLU A 345 -6.79 -7.72 -27.92
N GLN A 346 -7.11 -7.89 -26.63
CA GLN A 346 -8.41 -8.41 -26.21
C GLN A 346 -9.55 -7.48 -26.66
N ALA A 347 -9.39 -6.17 -26.48
CA ALA A 347 -10.38 -5.19 -26.90
C ALA A 347 -10.70 -5.34 -28.40
N ARG A 348 -9.67 -5.53 -29.23
CA ARG A 348 -9.83 -5.68 -30.69
C ARG A 348 -10.43 -7.02 -31.10
N THR A 349 -9.88 -8.12 -30.58
CA THR A 349 -10.14 -9.47 -31.08
C THR A 349 -11.35 -10.15 -30.44
N VAL A 350 -11.71 -9.74 -29.23
CA VAL A 350 -12.84 -10.31 -28.48
C VAL A 350 -13.97 -9.29 -28.33
N LEU A 351 -13.67 -8.06 -27.92
CA LEU A 351 -14.70 -7.05 -27.63
C LEU A 351 -15.13 -6.21 -28.86
N GLY A 352 -14.38 -6.26 -29.97
CA GLY A 352 -14.70 -5.50 -31.17
C GLY A 352 -14.48 -3.98 -31.03
N ILE A 353 -13.52 -3.57 -30.22
CA ILE A 353 -13.16 -2.18 -29.91
C ILE A 353 -11.73 -1.92 -30.37
N ASN A 354 -11.50 -0.83 -31.09
CA ASN A 354 -10.16 -0.41 -31.49
C ASN A 354 -9.65 0.70 -30.56
N LEU A 355 -9.10 0.29 -29.41
CA LEU A 355 -8.34 1.18 -28.52
C LEU A 355 -7.06 1.68 -29.23
N THR A 356 -6.65 2.89 -28.87
CA THR A 356 -5.43 3.55 -29.34
C THR A 356 -4.70 4.15 -28.16
N ASP A 357 -3.41 4.46 -28.30
CA ASP A 357 -2.63 5.07 -27.20
C ASP A 357 -3.15 6.45 -26.76
N ALA A 358 -4.00 7.09 -27.57
CA ALA A 358 -4.71 8.31 -27.17
C ALA A 358 -5.78 8.05 -26.08
N ASP A 359 -6.17 6.80 -25.86
CA ASP A 359 -7.15 6.40 -24.85
C ASP A 359 -6.52 6.15 -23.47
N VAL A 360 -5.19 6.01 -23.38
CA VAL A 360 -4.51 5.50 -22.16
C VAL A 360 -4.66 6.42 -20.95
N THR A 361 -4.74 7.73 -21.16
CA THR A 361 -4.87 8.74 -20.09
C THR A 361 -6.32 9.15 -19.83
N ASN A 362 -7.28 8.63 -20.60
CA ASN A 362 -8.69 8.95 -20.41
C ASN A 362 -9.60 7.89 -21.05
N ILE A 363 -10.20 7.05 -20.22
CA ILE A 363 -10.96 5.87 -20.63
C ILE A 363 -12.22 6.28 -21.41
N PRO A 364 -12.54 5.62 -22.54
CA PRO A 364 -13.81 5.81 -23.23
C PRO A 364 -14.99 5.32 -22.38
N LEU A 365 -16.09 6.07 -22.38
CA LEU A 365 -17.31 5.71 -21.66
C LEU A 365 -18.10 4.62 -22.41
N PHE A 366 -18.38 3.51 -21.71
CA PHE A 366 -19.23 2.42 -22.17
C PHE A 366 -20.50 2.29 -21.33
N VAL A 367 -21.54 1.69 -21.91
CA VAL A 367 -22.77 1.34 -21.17
C VAL A 367 -22.49 0.11 -20.31
N MET A 368 -22.47 0.32 -18.99
CA MET A 368 -22.21 -0.71 -17.98
C MET A 368 -23.35 -0.74 -16.97
N ASP A 369 -23.50 -1.85 -16.26
CA ASP A 369 -24.29 -1.89 -15.04
C ASP A 369 -23.47 -1.41 -13.81
N GLU A 370 -24.12 -1.34 -12.65
CA GLU A 370 -23.54 -0.85 -11.41
C GLU A 370 -22.42 -1.76 -10.85
N TYR A 371 -22.36 -3.03 -11.28
CA TYR A 371 -21.43 -4.05 -10.79
C TYR A 371 -20.32 -4.40 -11.80
N GLY A 372 -20.32 -3.71 -12.95
CA GLY A 372 -19.28 -3.71 -13.98
C GLY A 372 -19.44 -4.77 -15.07
N GLU A 373 -20.62 -5.38 -15.21
CA GLU A 373 -20.97 -6.08 -16.45
C GLU A 373 -21.31 -5.06 -17.53
N PHE A 374 -20.79 -5.23 -18.75
CA PHE A 374 -21.21 -4.36 -19.85
C PHE A 374 -22.61 -4.70 -20.32
N VAL A 375 -23.41 -3.67 -20.60
CA VAL A 375 -24.74 -3.87 -21.17
C VAL A 375 -24.58 -4.25 -22.64
N ARG A 376 -25.11 -5.43 -22.97
CA ARG A 376 -25.00 -6.01 -24.31
C ARG A 376 -25.83 -5.21 -25.33
N GLY A 377 -25.16 -4.77 -26.39
CA GLY A 377 -25.82 -4.16 -27.54
C GLY A 377 -26.65 -5.14 -28.36
N PRO A 378 -27.32 -4.66 -29.42
CA PRO A 378 -28.16 -5.47 -30.30
C PRO A 378 -27.45 -6.70 -30.90
N ASN A 379 -26.12 -6.68 -31.03
CA ASN A 379 -25.33 -7.79 -31.56
C ASN A 379 -24.59 -8.59 -30.46
N GLY A 380 -24.73 -8.22 -29.19
CA GLY A 380 -24.16 -8.90 -28.04
C GLY A 380 -22.78 -8.39 -27.58
N PHE A 381 -22.30 -7.26 -28.13
CA PHE A 381 -21.02 -6.62 -27.83
C PHE A 381 -21.19 -5.36 -26.96
N PRO A 382 -20.11 -4.85 -26.35
CA PRO A 382 -20.14 -3.61 -25.57
C PRO A 382 -20.58 -2.39 -26.39
N GLN A 383 -21.30 -1.48 -25.74
CA GLN A 383 -21.82 -0.27 -26.36
C GLN A 383 -21.03 0.97 -25.93
N LEU A 384 -20.36 1.62 -26.88
CA LEU A 384 -19.66 2.89 -26.69
C LEU A 384 -20.65 4.06 -26.64
N VAL A 385 -20.49 4.96 -25.68
CA VAL A 385 -21.32 6.16 -25.54
C VAL A 385 -20.71 7.31 -26.37
N VAL A 386 -21.45 7.79 -27.37
CA VAL A 386 -20.99 8.82 -28.32
C VAL A 386 -21.60 10.19 -28.03
N SER A 387 -22.80 10.25 -27.46
CA SER A 387 -23.48 11.50 -27.12
C SER A 387 -24.58 11.24 -26.09
N LEU A 388 -24.75 12.15 -25.12
CA LEU A 388 -25.86 12.16 -24.14
C LEU A 388 -27.07 12.99 -24.62
N GLY A 389 -27.22 13.12 -25.94
CA GLY A 389 -28.32 13.89 -26.51
C GLY A 389 -28.39 15.36 -26.07
N ALA A 390 -29.62 15.86 -25.91
CA ALA A 390 -29.90 17.27 -25.62
C ALA A 390 -30.05 17.56 -24.12
N ASP A 391 -30.38 16.56 -23.31
CA ASP A 391 -30.50 16.72 -21.86
C ASP A 391 -29.15 16.61 -21.14
N GLY A 392 -28.14 16.05 -21.80
CA GLY A 392 -26.79 15.90 -21.28
C GLY A 392 -26.70 14.87 -20.16
N LYS A 393 -27.66 13.94 -20.06
CA LYS A 393 -27.74 12.95 -19.00
C LYS A 393 -27.73 11.55 -19.58
N PHE A 394 -26.89 10.70 -18.99
CA PHE A 394 -26.86 9.29 -19.33
C PHE A 394 -28.14 8.57 -18.91
N GLY A 395 -28.61 7.63 -19.72
CA GLY A 395 -29.84 6.85 -19.52
C GLY A 395 -31.06 7.42 -20.27
N GLY A 396 -30.87 8.44 -21.12
CA GLY A 396 -31.91 9.07 -21.92
C GLY A 396 -32.22 8.31 -23.22
N ASN A 397 -33.42 8.51 -23.77
CA ASN A 397 -33.77 7.95 -25.09
C ASN A 397 -33.06 8.68 -26.25
N ASP A 398 -32.44 9.81 -25.98
CA ASP A 398 -31.65 10.63 -26.91
C ASP A 398 -30.15 10.32 -26.88
N ASP A 399 -29.72 9.39 -26.01
CA ASP A 399 -28.36 8.88 -25.99
C ASP A 399 -28.01 8.15 -27.30
N VAL A 400 -26.78 8.34 -27.77
CA VAL A 400 -26.26 7.72 -28.99
C VAL A 400 -25.20 6.70 -28.62
N PHE A 401 -25.50 5.43 -28.89
CA PHE A 401 -24.59 4.31 -28.67
C PHE A 401 -24.02 3.76 -29.98
N ARG A 402 -22.80 3.22 -29.92
CA ARG A 402 -22.14 2.55 -31.05
C ARG A 402 -21.58 1.20 -30.60
N GLU A 403 -21.78 0.17 -31.42
CA GLU A 403 -21.33 -1.21 -31.15
C GLU A 403 -20.46 -1.70 -32.31
N GLY A 404 -19.42 -2.48 -32.02
CA GLY A 404 -18.52 -3.10 -32.99
C GLY A 404 -18.59 -4.63 -33.00
N ASN A 405 -17.63 -5.26 -33.66
CA ASN A 405 -17.35 -6.71 -33.55
C ASN A 405 -15.91 -7.00 -34.02
N PRO A 406 -15.34 -8.19 -33.75
CA PRO A 406 -13.96 -8.52 -34.13
C PRO A 406 -13.64 -8.40 -35.63
N ALA A 407 -14.64 -8.55 -36.51
CA ALA A 407 -14.45 -8.39 -37.95
C ALA A 407 -14.52 -6.91 -38.42
N ALA A 408 -15.13 -6.04 -37.61
CA ALA A 408 -15.30 -4.61 -37.87
C ALA A 408 -15.27 -3.82 -36.54
N PRO A 409 -14.10 -3.71 -35.89
CA PRO A 409 -14.00 -3.06 -34.59
C PRO A 409 -14.27 -1.55 -34.69
N ILE A 410 -14.91 -0.99 -33.66
CA ILE A 410 -15.27 0.44 -33.62
C ILE A 410 -14.13 1.32 -33.12
N SER A 411 -14.04 2.55 -33.62
CA SER A 411 -13.13 3.58 -33.10
C SER A 411 -13.73 4.30 -31.88
N THR A 412 -12.86 4.62 -30.93
CA THR A 412 -13.12 5.38 -29.69
C THR A 412 -12.96 6.89 -29.84
N ALA A 413 -12.62 7.40 -31.03
CA ALA A 413 -12.31 8.81 -31.25
C ALA A 413 -13.48 9.77 -30.92
N ASP A 414 -14.72 9.33 -31.14
CA ASP A 414 -15.94 10.11 -30.85
C ASP A 414 -16.52 9.79 -29.45
N ALA A 415 -15.82 9.01 -28.63
CA ALA A 415 -16.32 8.59 -27.33
C ALA A 415 -16.42 9.77 -26.35
N LEU A 416 -17.48 9.77 -25.55
CA LEU A 416 -17.42 10.46 -24.26
C LEU A 416 -16.40 9.78 -23.36
N ARG A 417 -15.90 10.52 -22.39
CA ARG A 417 -14.73 10.13 -21.59
C ARG A 417 -15.05 10.15 -20.12
N THR A 418 -14.46 9.24 -19.36
CA THR A 418 -14.78 9.03 -17.94
C THR A 418 -13.96 9.93 -17.01
N HIS A 419 -12.91 10.59 -17.51
CA HIS A 419 -11.91 11.31 -16.72
C HIS A 419 -11.03 10.44 -15.82
N HIS A 420 -11.11 9.11 -15.96
CA HIS A 420 -10.21 8.15 -15.34
C HIS A 420 -9.18 7.67 -16.37
N ALA A 421 -7.94 7.43 -15.94
CA ALA A 421 -6.88 6.91 -16.80
C ALA A 421 -6.76 5.38 -16.67
N PHE A 422 -6.27 4.73 -17.72
CA PHE A 422 -5.70 3.38 -17.59
C PHE A 422 -4.34 3.44 -16.91
N LEU A 423 -3.56 4.49 -17.21
CA LEU A 423 -2.24 4.75 -16.64
C LEU A 423 -2.09 6.23 -16.29
N ASP A 424 -1.74 6.49 -15.04
CA ASP A 424 -1.32 7.80 -14.53
C ASP A 424 0.22 7.89 -14.47
N ASP A 425 0.87 6.79 -14.08
CA ASP A 425 2.32 6.71 -13.94
C ASP A 425 2.94 5.93 -15.09
N ILE A 426 3.42 6.70 -16.08
CA ILE A 426 3.96 6.21 -17.34
C ILE A 426 5.42 6.61 -17.44
N ALA A 427 6.29 5.68 -17.86
CA ALA A 427 7.68 5.98 -18.19
C ALA A 427 7.78 7.22 -19.08
N HIS A 428 8.65 8.16 -18.73
CA HIS A 428 8.72 9.48 -19.38
C HIS A 428 8.79 9.44 -20.91
N ALA A 429 9.50 8.46 -21.48
CA ALA A 429 9.62 8.25 -22.94
C ALA A 429 8.37 7.66 -23.61
N ALA A 430 7.51 7.00 -22.83
CA ALA A 430 6.32 6.31 -23.29
C ALA A 430 5.04 7.17 -23.22
N VAL A 431 5.09 8.34 -22.58
CA VAL A 431 3.93 9.25 -22.45
C VAL A 431 3.44 9.68 -23.84
N PRO A 432 2.18 9.38 -24.24
CA PRO A 432 1.70 9.68 -25.58
C PRO A 432 1.80 11.16 -25.97
N VAL A 433 2.36 11.43 -27.15
CA VAL A 433 2.47 12.77 -27.72
C VAL A 433 1.50 12.96 -28.88
N LEU A 434 0.62 13.95 -28.79
CA LEU A 434 -0.34 14.30 -29.85
C LEU A 434 0.02 15.65 -30.50
N VAL A 435 0.15 15.67 -31.83
CA VAL A 435 0.33 16.88 -32.62
C VAL A 435 -0.83 17.02 -33.61
N GLY A 436 -1.64 18.06 -33.44
CA GLY A 436 -2.83 18.26 -34.29
C GLY A 436 -3.86 17.13 -34.18
N GLY A 437 -3.92 16.44 -33.04
CA GLY A 437 -4.80 15.28 -32.82
C GLY A 437 -4.27 13.96 -33.36
N VAL A 438 -3.01 13.90 -33.81
CA VAL A 438 -2.37 12.69 -34.34
C VAL A 438 -1.25 12.25 -33.40
N LEU A 439 -1.27 10.98 -32.99
CA LEU A 439 -0.20 10.35 -32.20
C LEU A 439 1.13 10.40 -32.95
N GLN A 440 2.19 10.78 -32.25
CA GLN A 440 3.55 10.87 -32.79
C GLN A 440 4.40 9.78 -32.15
N GLN A 441 4.45 8.60 -32.76
CA GLN A 441 5.36 7.53 -32.35
C GLN A 441 6.79 7.89 -32.75
N ASP A 442 7.77 7.34 -32.03
CA ASP A 442 9.17 7.50 -32.36
C ASP A 442 9.54 6.71 -33.64
N GLY A 443 10.84 6.68 -33.96
CA GLY A 443 11.26 6.26 -35.29
C GLY A 443 11.49 4.77 -35.46
N ASP A 444 11.52 3.97 -34.39
CA ASP A 444 11.85 2.55 -34.48
C ASP A 444 10.68 1.63 -34.07
N THR A 445 10.96 0.38 -33.72
CA THR A 445 9.94 -0.63 -33.36
C THR A 445 10.41 -1.45 -32.16
N GLY A 446 11.29 -0.90 -31.34
CA GLY A 446 11.88 -1.56 -30.19
C GLY A 446 11.86 -0.64 -28.99
N VAL A 447 12.04 -1.21 -27.81
CA VAL A 447 12.04 -0.42 -26.58
C VAL A 447 13.22 0.56 -26.54
N GLY A 448 12.89 1.78 -26.16
CA GLY A 448 13.76 2.88 -25.80
C GLY A 448 13.71 4.01 -26.82
N TYR A 449 13.45 5.24 -26.32
CA TYR A 449 13.22 6.44 -27.13
C TYR A 449 14.28 6.75 -28.21
N LYS A 450 14.02 6.32 -29.45
CA LYS A 450 15.00 6.34 -30.54
C LYS A 450 14.40 6.65 -31.90
N ASN A 451 15.27 7.09 -32.80
CA ASN A 451 14.97 7.18 -34.23
C ASN A 451 15.28 5.84 -34.91
N ALA A 452 14.76 5.63 -36.13
CA ALA A 452 15.00 4.45 -36.96
C ALA A 452 16.49 4.08 -37.18
N ASP A 453 17.40 5.05 -37.04
CA ASP A 453 18.85 4.87 -37.19
C ASP A 453 19.58 4.55 -35.87
N GLY A 454 18.83 4.40 -34.76
CA GLY A 454 19.33 4.10 -33.42
C GLY A 454 19.82 5.32 -32.63
N THR A 455 19.68 6.54 -33.17
CA THR A 455 19.96 7.78 -32.41
C THR A 455 18.84 8.12 -31.44
N ALA A 456 19.10 8.97 -30.43
CA ALA A 456 18.08 9.37 -29.45
C ALA A 456 16.87 10.04 -30.11
N GLY A 457 15.67 9.77 -29.57
CA GLY A 457 14.41 10.27 -30.11
C GLY A 457 14.30 11.80 -30.18
N PRO A 458 13.34 12.33 -30.97
CA PRO A 458 13.29 13.73 -31.33
C PRO A 458 12.75 14.63 -30.21
N VAL A 459 13.56 15.59 -29.76
CA VAL A 459 13.15 16.63 -28.80
C VAL A 459 13.05 18.02 -29.43
N ASN A 460 12.20 18.87 -28.88
CA ASN A 460 12.08 20.28 -29.29
C ASN A 460 13.24 21.13 -28.74
N THR A 461 13.26 22.43 -29.06
CA THR A 461 14.33 23.36 -28.63
C THR A 461 14.40 23.60 -27.12
N ARG A 462 13.39 23.15 -26.35
CA ARG A 462 13.35 23.19 -24.88
C ARG A 462 13.67 21.82 -24.26
N GLY A 463 14.02 20.83 -25.07
CA GLY A 463 14.32 19.47 -24.61
C GLY A 463 13.09 18.59 -24.38
N SER A 464 11.87 19.07 -24.62
CA SER A 464 10.67 18.23 -24.49
C SER A 464 10.54 17.29 -25.68
N GLN A 465 10.15 16.05 -25.41
CA GLN A 465 9.87 15.04 -26.43
C GLN A 465 8.82 15.51 -27.44
N THR A 466 9.01 15.16 -28.72
CA THR A 466 8.07 15.47 -29.81
C THR A 466 7.40 14.23 -30.40
N ALA A 467 7.79 13.07 -29.91
CA ALA A 467 7.25 11.74 -30.15
C ALA A 467 7.33 10.92 -28.86
N TYR A 468 6.76 9.71 -28.83
CA TYR A 468 6.84 8.77 -27.71
C TYR A 468 7.16 7.35 -28.19
N ASP A 469 7.72 6.54 -27.31
CA ASP A 469 8.02 5.12 -27.51
C ASP A 469 6.77 4.28 -27.21
N ASN A 470 6.09 3.82 -28.26
CA ASN A 470 4.86 3.04 -28.11
C ASN A 470 5.13 1.60 -27.66
N GLU A 471 6.29 1.02 -27.94
CA GLU A 471 6.67 -0.30 -27.44
C GLU A 471 6.90 -0.27 -25.93
N ALA A 472 7.51 0.80 -25.39
CA ALA A 472 7.60 0.97 -23.94
C ALA A 472 6.23 1.22 -23.30
N LEU A 473 5.34 2.00 -23.95
CA LEU A 473 3.98 2.19 -23.45
C LEU A 473 3.23 0.84 -23.37
N ASP A 474 3.36 0.03 -24.42
CA ASP A 474 2.74 -1.29 -24.53
C ASP A 474 3.18 -2.26 -23.45
N ALA A 475 4.35 -2.05 -22.83
CA ALA A 475 4.87 -2.88 -21.75
C ALA A 475 4.28 -2.58 -20.36
N HIS A 476 3.59 -1.45 -20.18
CA HIS A 476 3.02 -1.06 -18.87
C HIS A 476 1.83 -1.96 -18.51
N TYR A 477 1.73 -2.33 -17.24
CA TYR A 477 0.66 -3.18 -16.72
C TYR A 477 -0.62 -2.37 -16.50
N ILE A 478 -1.77 -2.92 -16.89
CA ILE A 478 -3.06 -2.30 -16.61
C ILE A 478 -3.65 -2.94 -15.37
N THR A 479 -3.83 -2.14 -14.33
CA THR A 479 -4.43 -2.55 -13.05
C THR A 479 -5.69 -1.73 -12.77
N GLY A 480 -6.40 -1.99 -11.66
CA GLY A 480 -7.56 -1.20 -11.27
C GLY A 480 -7.22 0.26 -10.94
N ASP A 481 -5.98 0.51 -10.51
CA ASP A 481 -5.39 1.82 -10.27
C ASP A 481 -4.36 2.21 -11.35
N GLY A 482 -4.38 3.47 -11.77
CA GLY A 482 -3.52 3.98 -12.85
C GLY A 482 -2.04 4.12 -12.47
N ARG A 483 -1.70 4.00 -11.17
CA ARG A 483 -0.35 4.17 -10.63
C ARG A 483 0.35 2.85 -10.34
N GLY A 484 -0.24 1.69 -10.70
CA GLY A 484 0.35 0.37 -10.42
C GLY A 484 1.73 0.08 -11.03
N ASN A 485 2.25 0.96 -11.90
CA ASN A 485 3.59 0.89 -12.51
C ASN A 485 4.58 1.89 -11.89
N GLU A 486 4.21 2.61 -10.82
CA GLU A 486 5.04 3.62 -10.20
C GLU A 486 6.42 3.05 -9.86
N ASN A 487 6.46 1.90 -9.19
CA ASN A 487 7.68 1.12 -8.97
C ASN A 487 7.41 -0.39 -9.05
N ILE A 488 8.44 -1.19 -9.32
CA ILE A 488 8.30 -2.66 -9.45
C ILE A 488 7.85 -3.36 -8.17
N GLY A 489 8.09 -2.76 -7.00
CA GLY A 489 7.63 -3.27 -5.72
C GLY A 489 6.11 -3.19 -5.60
N LEU A 490 5.53 -2.07 -6.00
CA LEU A 490 4.08 -1.89 -6.08
C LEU A 490 3.46 -2.87 -7.11
N SER A 491 4.09 -3.04 -8.27
CA SER A 491 3.65 -4.03 -9.27
C SER A 491 3.62 -5.46 -8.71
N ALA A 492 4.52 -5.80 -7.78
CA ALA A 492 4.50 -7.09 -7.09
C ALA A 492 3.27 -7.25 -6.18
N VAL A 493 2.86 -6.20 -5.45
CA VAL A 493 1.65 -6.23 -4.62
C VAL A 493 0.40 -6.40 -5.50
N HIS A 494 0.30 -5.67 -6.62
CA HIS A 494 -0.78 -5.87 -7.59
C HIS A 494 -0.83 -7.30 -8.14
N HIS A 495 0.32 -7.90 -8.42
CA HIS A 495 0.38 -9.29 -8.90
C HIS A 495 -0.22 -10.27 -7.88
N VAL A 496 0.09 -10.12 -6.59
CA VAL A 496 -0.42 -11.00 -5.53
C VAL A 496 -1.95 -11.00 -5.50
N PHE A 497 -2.59 -9.83 -5.49
CA PHE A 497 -4.05 -9.76 -5.45
C PHE A 497 -4.73 -10.15 -6.78
N HIS A 498 -4.10 -9.84 -7.91
CA HIS A 498 -4.59 -10.28 -9.21
C HIS A 498 -4.61 -11.81 -9.30
N SER A 499 -3.50 -12.44 -8.90
CA SER A 499 -3.37 -13.89 -8.86
C SER A 499 -4.35 -14.51 -7.88
N GLU A 500 -4.56 -13.89 -6.72
CA GLU A 500 -5.50 -14.38 -5.70
C GLU A 500 -6.93 -14.42 -6.24
N HIS A 501 -7.37 -13.37 -6.94
CA HIS A 501 -8.68 -13.37 -7.59
C HIS A 501 -8.81 -14.55 -8.58
N ASN A 502 -7.81 -14.76 -9.43
CA ASN A 502 -7.85 -15.84 -10.43
C ASN A 502 -7.84 -17.23 -9.78
N HIS A 503 -7.16 -17.40 -8.64
CA HIS A 503 -7.25 -18.62 -7.83
C HIS A 503 -8.63 -18.80 -7.21
N MET A 504 -9.27 -17.74 -6.73
CA MET A 504 -10.64 -17.80 -6.22
C MET A 504 -11.65 -18.21 -7.28
N VAL A 505 -11.51 -17.77 -8.53
CA VAL A 505 -12.33 -18.26 -9.64
C VAL A 505 -12.20 -19.78 -9.79
N GLU A 506 -10.97 -20.32 -9.75
CA GLU A 506 -10.73 -21.75 -9.85
C GLU A 506 -11.26 -22.53 -8.65
N GLN A 507 -11.17 -21.96 -7.45
CA GLN A 507 -11.73 -22.57 -6.24
C GLN A 507 -13.25 -22.62 -6.29
N VAL A 508 -13.94 -21.55 -6.71
CA VAL A 508 -15.41 -21.55 -6.89
C VAL A 508 -15.84 -22.65 -7.86
N GLN A 509 -15.15 -22.77 -9.00
CA GLN A 509 -15.42 -23.83 -9.98
C GLN A 509 -15.25 -25.23 -9.39
N THR A 510 -14.17 -25.42 -8.64
CA THR A 510 -13.82 -26.69 -7.99
C THR A 510 -14.86 -27.08 -6.95
N ARG A 511 -15.17 -26.16 -6.02
CA ARG A 511 -16.13 -26.37 -4.91
C ARG A 511 -17.56 -26.56 -5.41
N ALA A 512 -17.95 -25.89 -6.51
CA ALA A 512 -19.25 -26.12 -7.15
C ALA A 512 -19.41 -27.55 -7.65
N ILE A 513 -18.35 -28.14 -8.23
CA ILE A 513 -18.36 -29.53 -8.71
C ILE A 513 -18.28 -30.52 -7.54
N GLU A 514 -17.40 -30.27 -6.57
CA GLU A 514 -17.20 -31.12 -5.38
C GLU A 514 -18.44 -31.22 -4.48
N SER A 515 -19.33 -30.23 -4.55
CA SER A 515 -20.61 -30.26 -3.84
C SER A 515 -21.46 -31.51 -4.13
N GLY A 516 -21.25 -32.14 -5.30
CA GLY A 516 -22.06 -33.27 -5.77
C GLY A 516 -23.52 -32.91 -6.10
N ASP A 517 -23.87 -31.63 -6.04
CA ASP A 517 -25.23 -31.11 -6.22
C ASP A 517 -25.37 -30.48 -7.61
N LEU A 518 -26.00 -31.21 -8.53
CA LEU A 518 -26.19 -30.76 -9.91
C LEU A 518 -27.03 -29.49 -10.03
N ALA A 519 -28.01 -29.29 -9.13
CA ALA A 519 -28.84 -28.09 -9.17
C ALA A 519 -28.03 -26.87 -8.73
N PHE A 520 -27.21 -27.04 -7.70
CA PHE A 520 -26.28 -26.01 -7.25
C PHE A 520 -25.22 -25.69 -8.32
N LEU A 521 -24.60 -26.70 -8.94
CA LEU A 521 -23.63 -26.47 -10.02
C LEU A 521 -24.25 -25.68 -11.19
N ASN A 522 -25.49 -26.00 -11.58
CA ASN A 522 -26.16 -25.30 -12.68
C ASN A 522 -26.40 -23.81 -12.39
N GLU A 523 -26.44 -23.36 -11.13
CA GLU A 523 -26.49 -21.92 -10.80
C GLU A 523 -25.20 -21.17 -11.20
N TRP A 524 -24.12 -21.88 -11.50
CA TRP A 524 -22.84 -21.28 -11.92
C TRP A 524 -22.58 -21.45 -13.42
N LEU A 525 -23.54 -21.96 -14.19
CA LEU A 525 -23.38 -22.24 -15.61
C LEU A 525 -24.31 -21.39 -16.47
N LEU A 526 -23.82 -20.91 -17.62
CA LEU A 526 -24.67 -20.28 -18.63
C LEU A 526 -25.59 -21.28 -19.34
N THR A 527 -25.19 -22.55 -19.37
CA THR A 527 -25.98 -23.63 -19.96
C THR A 527 -26.07 -24.78 -18.98
N ASP A 528 -27.26 -24.98 -18.43
CA ASP A 528 -27.57 -26.07 -17.51
C ASP A 528 -27.18 -27.43 -18.08
N LEU A 529 -26.57 -28.24 -17.22
CA LEU A 529 -26.37 -29.65 -17.49
C LEU A 529 -27.71 -30.41 -17.37
N PRO A 530 -27.95 -31.43 -18.23
CA PRO A 530 -29.15 -32.25 -18.14
C PRO A 530 -29.27 -32.98 -16.81
N ALA A 531 -30.50 -33.15 -16.34
CA ALA A 531 -30.79 -33.97 -15.17
C ALA A 531 -30.20 -35.39 -15.30
N GLY A 532 -29.53 -35.87 -14.25
CA GLY A 532 -28.87 -37.18 -14.23
C GLY A 532 -27.44 -37.21 -14.76
N THR A 533 -26.85 -36.05 -15.06
CA THR A 533 -25.40 -35.93 -15.30
C THR A 533 -24.64 -36.41 -14.06
N VAL A 534 -23.63 -37.26 -14.26
CA VAL A 534 -22.79 -37.80 -13.18
C VAL A 534 -21.61 -36.87 -12.99
N LEU A 535 -21.47 -36.31 -11.79
CA LEU A 535 -20.34 -35.47 -11.41
C LEU A 535 -19.14 -36.34 -10.98
N PRO A 536 -17.90 -35.84 -11.15
CA PRO A 536 -16.70 -36.46 -10.59
C PRO A 536 -16.80 -36.70 -9.07
N SER A 537 -15.98 -37.62 -8.55
CA SER A 537 -15.83 -37.81 -7.09
C SER A 537 -15.17 -36.57 -6.47
N ALA A 538 -15.59 -36.17 -5.28
CA ALA A 538 -15.00 -35.04 -4.56
C ALA A 538 -13.49 -35.26 -4.30
N ASP A 539 -13.07 -36.49 -4.03
CA ASP A 539 -11.66 -36.82 -3.77
C ASP A 539 -10.78 -36.94 -5.04
N ASP A 540 -11.31 -36.69 -6.24
CA ASP A 540 -10.57 -36.80 -7.51
C ASP A 540 -10.38 -35.41 -8.17
N ALA A 541 -9.46 -34.62 -7.59
CA ALA A 541 -9.14 -33.27 -8.06
C ALA A 541 -8.75 -33.22 -9.55
N ALA A 542 -8.09 -34.26 -10.07
CA ALA A 542 -7.72 -34.33 -11.49
C ALA A 542 -8.95 -34.49 -12.39
N ALA A 543 -9.91 -35.33 -12.00
CA ALA A 543 -11.17 -35.48 -12.71
C ALA A 543 -12.04 -34.22 -12.64
N ILE A 544 -12.08 -33.54 -11.49
CA ILE A 544 -12.78 -32.26 -11.31
C ILE A 544 -12.22 -31.19 -12.25
N LYS A 545 -10.90 -30.99 -12.24
CA LYS A 545 -10.23 -30.00 -13.11
C LYS A 545 -10.44 -30.31 -14.60
N ALA A 546 -10.46 -31.59 -14.98
CA ALA A 546 -10.76 -31.99 -16.36
C ALA A 546 -12.22 -31.73 -16.73
N PHE A 547 -13.16 -32.00 -15.81
CA PHE A 547 -14.59 -31.78 -16.02
C PHE A 547 -14.93 -30.28 -16.12
N ALA A 548 -14.37 -29.44 -15.25
CA ALA A 548 -14.57 -27.99 -15.24
C ALA A 548 -14.29 -27.35 -16.60
N LYS A 549 -13.25 -27.81 -17.32
CA LYS A 549 -12.89 -27.34 -18.67
C LYS A 549 -13.90 -27.68 -19.76
N THR A 550 -14.84 -28.58 -19.49
CA THR A 550 -15.90 -28.96 -20.44
C THR A 550 -17.18 -28.14 -20.28
N LEU A 551 -17.29 -27.37 -19.18
CA LEU A 551 -18.47 -26.62 -18.83
C LEU A 551 -18.44 -25.21 -19.44
N THR A 552 -19.63 -24.63 -19.64
CA THR A 552 -19.78 -23.22 -20.03
C THR A 552 -20.23 -22.44 -18.80
N TRP A 553 -19.25 -21.89 -18.10
CA TRP A 553 -19.46 -21.16 -16.84
C TRP A 553 -20.13 -19.81 -17.05
N ASP A 554 -20.90 -19.39 -16.05
CA ASP A 554 -21.32 -18.01 -15.87
C ASP A 554 -20.17 -17.20 -15.28
N GLY A 555 -19.38 -16.61 -16.18
CA GLY A 555 -18.22 -15.82 -15.77
C GLY A 555 -18.58 -14.55 -15.01
N GLU A 556 -19.81 -14.02 -15.11
CA GLU A 556 -20.19 -12.87 -14.28
C GLU A 556 -20.31 -13.30 -12.83
N ARG A 557 -21.05 -14.39 -12.57
CA ARG A 557 -21.18 -14.94 -11.21
C ARG A 557 -19.84 -15.36 -10.64
N LEU A 558 -18.97 -15.98 -11.44
CA LEU A 558 -17.61 -16.34 -11.01
C LEU A 558 -16.76 -15.12 -10.65
N PHE A 559 -16.78 -14.08 -11.48
CA PHE A 559 -16.03 -12.85 -11.21
C PHE A 559 -16.49 -12.19 -9.90
N GLN A 560 -17.82 -12.07 -9.70
CA GLN A 560 -18.37 -11.46 -8.50
C GLN A 560 -18.11 -12.30 -7.24
N ALA A 561 -18.12 -13.63 -7.35
CA ALA A 561 -17.77 -14.50 -6.24
C ALA A 561 -16.29 -14.35 -5.85
N ALA A 562 -15.38 -14.36 -6.81
CA ALA A 562 -13.95 -14.16 -6.57
C ALA A 562 -13.67 -12.75 -6.01
N ARG A 563 -14.27 -11.70 -6.60
CA ARG A 563 -14.19 -10.33 -6.10
C ARG A 563 -14.69 -10.22 -4.66
N PHE A 564 -15.86 -10.80 -4.34
CA PHE A 564 -16.40 -10.80 -2.98
C PHE A 564 -15.39 -11.40 -1.99
N THR A 565 -14.83 -12.56 -2.32
CA THR A 565 -13.89 -13.25 -1.43
C THR A 565 -12.60 -12.46 -1.25
N THR A 566 -12.01 -11.96 -2.35
CA THR A 566 -10.77 -11.17 -2.29
C THR A 566 -10.96 -9.81 -1.59
N GLU A 567 -12.11 -9.16 -1.74
CA GLU A 567 -12.45 -7.93 -0.99
C GLU A 567 -12.43 -8.18 0.52
N MET A 568 -13.03 -9.28 0.99
CA MET A 568 -13.06 -9.58 2.43
C MET A 568 -11.67 -9.94 2.97
N GLN A 569 -10.87 -10.69 2.19
CA GLN A 569 -9.46 -10.93 2.53
C GLN A 569 -8.71 -9.60 2.65
N TYR A 570 -8.86 -8.70 1.68
CA TYR A 570 -8.19 -7.41 1.70
C TYR A 570 -8.58 -6.56 2.91
N GLN A 571 -9.86 -6.48 3.24
CA GLN A 571 -10.33 -5.74 4.43
C GLN A 571 -9.74 -6.29 5.72
N HIS A 572 -9.78 -7.61 5.90
CA HIS A 572 -9.16 -8.28 7.05
C HIS A 572 -7.68 -7.90 7.17
N LEU A 573 -6.90 -8.09 6.11
CA LEU A 573 -5.46 -7.81 6.13
C LEU A 573 -5.13 -6.33 6.39
N VAL A 574 -5.92 -5.41 5.83
CA VAL A 574 -5.72 -3.97 6.05
C VAL A 574 -5.91 -3.59 7.51
N PHE A 575 -6.97 -4.06 8.17
CA PHE A 575 -7.24 -3.65 9.55
C PHE A 575 -6.46 -4.47 10.58
N GLU A 576 -6.37 -5.77 10.41
CA GLU A 576 -5.77 -6.69 11.39
C GLU A 576 -4.24 -6.73 11.31
N GLU A 577 -3.63 -6.56 10.13
CA GLU A 577 -2.16 -6.60 10.00
C GLU A 577 -1.51 -5.24 9.70
N PHE A 578 -2.11 -4.40 8.83
CA PHE A 578 -1.46 -3.16 8.40
C PHE A 578 -1.77 -1.96 9.29
N ALA A 579 -3.06 -1.63 9.46
CA ALA A 579 -3.49 -0.40 10.12
C ALA A 579 -3.10 -0.39 11.60
N ARG A 580 -3.32 -1.52 12.31
CA ARG A 580 -2.96 -1.65 13.72
C ARG A 580 -1.46 -1.78 13.96
N LYS A 581 -0.68 -2.22 12.97
CA LYS A 581 0.78 -2.10 13.04
C LYS A 581 1.20 -0.63 13.01
N ALA A 582 0.61 0.18 12.13
CA ALA A 582 0.87 1.62 12.06
C ALA A 582 0.40 2.36 13.32
N GLN A 583 -0.80 2.05 13.79
CA GLN A 583 -1.41 2.65 14.96
C GLN A 583 -2.29 1.63 15.70
N PRO A 584 -1.76 1.00 16.77
CA PRO A 584 -2.49 -0.01 17.56
C PRO A 584 -3.77 0.50 18.20
N ASP A 585 -3.87 1.82 18.44
CA ASP A 585 -5.03 2.45 19.07
C ASP A 585 -6.27 2.55 18.16
N VAL A 586 -6.21 2.11 16.89
CA VAL A 586 -7.41 2.01 16.03
C VAL A 586 -8.40 1.03 16.66
N ASP A 587 -9.55 1.55 17.08
CA ASP A 587 -10.56 0.79 17.82
C ASP A 587 -10.98 -0.51 17.10
N ALA A 588 -11.29 -1.53 17.90
CA ALA A 588 -11.88 -2.76 17.38
C ALA A 588 -13.32 -2.52 16.90
N PHE A 589 -13.69 -3.14 15.77
CA PHE A 589 -15.02 -3.00 15.21
C PHE A 589 -16.10 -3.65 16.09
N VAL A 590 -17.17 -2.91 16.40
CA VAL A 590 -18.25 -3.39 17.28
C VAL A 590 -19.43 -3.94 16.47
N PHE A 591 -19.21 -5.03 15.70
CA PHE A 591 -20.16 -5.88 14.94
C PHE A 591 -21.28 -5.22 14.08
N ASN A 592 -21.51 -3.92 14.16
CA ASN A 592 -22.58 -3.20 13.48
C ASN A 592 -22.03 -1.89 12.91
N PRO A 593 -22.15 -1.67 11.60
CA PRO A 593 -21.77 -0.40 11.01
C PRO A 593 -22.72 0.72 11.46
N SER A 594 -22.29 1.96 11.27
CA SER A 594 -23.04 3.18 11.52
C SER A 594 -23.40 3.86 10.22
N THR A 595 -24.70 4.09 10.00
CA THR A 595 -25.18 4.84 8.83
C THR A 595 -24.96 6.34 8.94
N ASP A 596 -24.52 6.85 10.09
CA ASP A 596 -24.37 8.28 10.38
C ASP A 596 -22.94 8.82 10.16
N ILE A 597 -21.99 7.94 9.90
CA ILE A 597 -20.58 8.28 9.65
C ILE A 597 -20.35 8.40 8.13
N ASN A 598 -19.60 9.41 7.69
CA ASN A 598 -19.20 9.57 6.29
C ASN A 598 -17.79 8.98 6.09
N PRO A 599 -17.61 7.97 5.23
CA PRO A 599 -16.31 7.32 4.96
C PRO A 599 -15.34 8.18 4.15
N ALA A 600 -15.79 9.25 3.50
CA ALA A 600 -14.99 9.93 2.48
C ALA A 600 -13.64 10.41 3.04
N ILE A 601 -12.57 10.20 2.27
CA ILE A 601 -11.21 10.57 2.70
C ILE A 601 -11.12 12.07 2.99
N PHE A 602 -10.64 12.42 4.18
CA PHE A 602 -10.41 13.82 4.53
C PHE A 602 -9.25 14.42 3.73
N ALA A 603 -9.37 15.70 3.37
CA ALA A 603 -8.30 16.43 2.67
C ALA A 603 -6.98 16.42 3.47
N GLU A 604 -7.05 16.50 4.80
CA GLU A 604 -5.89 16.43 5.70
C GLU A 604 -5.20 15.06 5.64
N PHE A 605 -5.97 13.98 5.49
CA PHE A 605 -5.45 12.62 5.34
C PHE A 605 -4.72 12.46 4.00
N ALA A 606 -5.42 12.72 2.88
CA ALA A 606 -4.92 12.53 1.51
C ALA A 606 -3.76 13.46 1.13
N HIS A 607 -3.84 14.73 1.54
CA HIS A 607 -2.89 15.75 1.07
C HIS A 607 -1.69 15.93 2.00
N VAL A 608 -1.75 15.41 3.22
CA VAL A 608 -0.69 15.57 4.22
C VAL A 608 -0.39 14.29 4.98
N VAL A 609 -1.30 13.77 5.80
CA VAL A 609 -0.92 12.77 6.82
C VAL A 609 -0.42 11.48 6.23
N TYR A 610 -1.17 10.87 5.31
CA TYR A 610 -0.83 9.54 4.80
C TYR A 610 0.48 9.52 3.97
N ARG A 611 0.97 10.70 3.60
CA ARG A 611 2.27 10.90 2.93
C ARG A 611 3.48 10.65 3.83
N PHE A 612 3.28 10.21 5.08
CA PHE A 612 4.37 9.72 5.94
C PHE A 612 5.13 8.55 5.28
N GLY A 613 4.47 7.79 4.39
CA GLY A 613 5.07 6.68 3.64
C GLY A 613 6.32 7.05 2.84
N HIS A 614 6.45 8.31 2.41
CA HIS A 614 7.61 8.78 1.65
C HIS A 614 8.93 8.77 2.45
N SER A 615 8.87 8.82 3.78
CA SER A 615 10.05 8.75 4.66
C SER A 615 10.54 7.31 4.86
N MET A 616 9.66 6.32 4.64
CA MET A 616 9.92 4.91 4.94
C MET A 616 10.79 4.20 3.88
N LEU A 617 10.80 4.72 2.65
CA LEU A 617 11.51 4.13 1.52
C LEU A 617 13.02 4.24 1.68
N ARG A 618 13.75 3.21 1.22
CA ARG A 618 15.21 3.19 1.08
C ARG A 618 15.64 3.55 -0.33
N GLU A 619 16.93 3.74 -0.55
CA GLU A 619 17.50 4.03 -1.88
C GLU A 619 17.56 2.81 -2.79
N THR A 620 17.15 1.65 -2.29
CA THR A 620 17.21 0.35 -2.97
C THR A 620 15.89 -0.39 -2.79
N VAL A 621 15.32 -0.91 -3.88
CA VAL A 621 14.27 -1.94 -3.85
C VAL A 621 14.97 -3.30 -3.80
N ALA A 622 15.01 -3.89 -2.60
CA ALA A 622 15.69 -5.14 -2.35
C ALA A 622 14.99 -6.31 -3.07
N SER A 623 15.77 -7.17 -3.73
CA SER A 623 15.25 -8.37 -4.41
C SER A 623 16.26 -9.51 -4.37
N THR A 624 15.82 -10.70 -3.95
CA THR A 624 16.65 -11.91 -3.92
C THR A 624 16.01 -13.02 -4.73
N SER A 625 16.70 -13.52 -5.76
CA SER A 625 16.18 -14.57 -6.64
C SER A 625 15.92 -15.88 -5.89
N ALA A 626 15.16 -16.79 -6.52
CA ALA A 626 14.94 -18.14 -6.02
C ALA A 626 16.24 -18.95 -5.78
N THR A 627 17.38 -18.52 -6.35
CA THR A 627 18.70 -19.16 -6.12
C THR A 627 19.51 -18.51 -5.00
N GLY A 628 18.99 -17.48 -4.34
CA GLY A 628 19.71 -16.70 -3.33
C GLY A 628 20.62 -15.61 -3.91
N THR A 629 20.45 -15.25 -5.19
CA THR A 629 21.24 -14.20 -5.83
C THR A 629 20.60 -12.84 -5.58
N ASP A 630 21.38 -11.88 -5.10
CA ASP A 630 20.94 -10.48 -5.01
C ASP A 630 20.69 -9.92 -6.42
N THR A 631 19.49 -9.38 -6.61
CA THR A 631 18.96 -8.81 -7.85
C THR A 631 18.31 -7.45 -7.58
N SER A 632 18.67 -6.82 -6.46
CA SER A 632 18.16 -5.51 -6.04
C SER A 632 18.42 -4.44 -7.09
N LEU A 633 17.52 -3.47 -7.17
CA LEU A 633 17.67 -2.29 -8.01
C LEU A 633 17.74 -1.05 -7.15
N ASP A 634 18.54 -0.08 -7.58
CA ASP A 634 18.46 1.28 -7.05
C ASP A 634 17.02 1.79 -7.24
N LEU A 635 16.50 2.53 -6.27
CA LEU A 635 15.13 3.04 -6.28
C LEU A 635 14.87 3.87 -7.56
N PHE A 636 15.88 4.59 -8.03
CA PHE A 636 15.84 5.33 -9.29
C PHE A 636 15.50 4.43 -10.50
N ASP A 637 16.16 3.26 -10.60
CA ASP A 637 15.99 2.31 -11.71
C ASP A 637 14.71 1.47 -11.57
N ALA A 638 14.15 1.40 -10.36
CA ALA A 638 12.90 0.72 -10.06
C ALA A 638 11.65 1.53 -10.44
N PHE A 639 11.76 2.86 -10.59
CA PHE A 639 10.64 3.74 -10.94
C PHE A 639 10.25 3.65 -12.41
N LEU A 640 8.94 3.60 -12.68
CA LEU A 640 8.34 3.66 -14.02
C LEU A 640 8.98 2.69 -15.02
N ASN A 641 9.38 1.50 -14.53
CA ASN A 641 10.15 0.52 -15.28
C ASN A 641 9.43 -0.84 -15.33
N PRO A 642 8.32 -0.95 -16.08
CA PRO A 642 7.55 -2.20 -16.13
C PRO A 642 8.37 -3.37 -16.67
N LEU A 643 9.39 -3.10 -17.49
CA LEU A 643 10.28 -4.13 -18.06
C LEU A 643 11.25 -4.75 -17.05
N ALA A 644 11.46 -4.12 -15.90
CA ALA A 644 12.23 -4.71 -14.81
C ALA A 644 11.42 -5.74 -14.00
N PHE A 645 10.09 -5.76 -14.12
CA PHE A 645 9.23 -6.72 -13.45
C PHE A 645 8.91 -7.90 -14.38
N GLY A 646 9.61 -9.02 -14.22
CA GLY A 646 9.53 -10.17 -15.13
C GLY A 646 10.37 -10.00 -16.39
N ALA A 647 10.62 -11.09 -17.13
CA ALA A 647 11.50 -11.07 -18.30
C ALA A 647 11.08 -12.08 -19.37
N VAL A 648 11.34 -11.71 -20.63
CA VAL A 648 11.21 -12.58 -21.81
C VAL A 648 12.55 -12.69 -22.54
N GLY A 649 12.85 -13.87 -23.03
CA GLY A 649 14.00 -14.16 -23.87
C GLY A 649 13.87 -13.54 -25.26
N THR A 650 14.97 -13.50 -26.01
CA THR A 650 14.98 -12.98 -27.39
C THR A 650 14.19 -13.84 -28.38
N ASP A 651 13.79 -15.05 -27.97
CA ASP A 651 12.89 -15.96 -28.68
C ASP A 651 11.42 -15.80 -28.28
N GLY A 652 11.11 -14.85 -27.38
CA GLY A 652 9.77 -14.59 -26.86
C GLY A 652 9.34 -15.53 -25.73
N ALA A 653 10.19 -16.45 -25.27
CA ALA A 653 9.86 -17.32 -24.15
C ALA A 653 9.98 -16.55 -22.82
N VAL A 654 9.04 -16.75 -21.90
CA VAL A 654 9.12 -16.20 -20.54
C VAL A 654 10.33 -16.82 -19.83
N THR A 655 11.27 -15.98 -19.40
CA THR A 655 12.47 -16.38 -18.65
C THR A 655 12.35 -16.04 -17.16
N LEU A 656 11.46 -15.12 -16.80
CA LEU A 656 11.08 -14.79 -15.43
C LEU A 656 9.59 -14.39 -15.43
N SER A 657 8.73 -15.19 -14.79
CA SER A 657 7.30 -14.87 -14.64
C SER A 657 7.10 -13.77 -13.59
N HIS A 658 5.91 -13.13 -13.57
CA HIS A 658 5.58 -12.17 -12.52
C HIS A 658 5.51 -12.82 -11.13
N ALA A 659 5.12 -14.09 -11.02
CA ALA A 659 5.15 -14.83 -9.75
C ALA A 659 6.58 -14.99 -9.21
N GLN A 660 7.55 -15.26 -10.08
CA GLN A 660 8.97 -15.35 -9.71
C GLN A 660 9.57 -13.97 -9.40
N ALA A 661 9.19 -12.94 -10.16
CA ALA A 661 9.64 -11.57 -9.92
C ALA A 661 9.09 -11.03 -8.58
N ALA A 662 7.79 -11.22 -8.32
CA ALA A 662 7.17 -10.86 -7.05
C ALA A 662 7.79 -11.63 -5.89
N GLY A 663 7.99 -12.94 -6.03
CA GLY A 663 8.68 -13.73 -5.01
C GLY A 663 10.11 -13.25 -4.74
N ALA A 664 10.84 -12.78 -5.77
CA ALA A 664 12.18 -12.24 -5.57
C ALA A 664 12.18 -10.91 -4.79
N ILE A 665 11.25 -10.01 -5.12
CA ILE A 665 11.07 -8.75 -4.41
C ILE A 665 10.65 -9.01 -2.96
N VAL A 666 9.68 -9.89 -2.71
CA VAL A 666 9.26 -10.24 -1.35
C VAL A 666 10.44 -10.75 -0.53
N ARG A 667 11.23 -11.72 -1.02
CA ARG A 667 12.44 -12.22 -0.32
C ARG A 667 13.40 -11.10 0.08
N GLY A 668 13.60 -10.11 -0.80
CA GLY A 668 14.48 -8.98 -0.51
C GLY A 668 13.84 -8.00 0.47
N MET A 669 12.66 -7.50 0.15
CA MET A 669 11.98 -6.43 0.88
C MET A 669 11.54 -6.85 2.29
N THR A 670 11.23 -8.13 2.56
CA THR A 670 10.91 -8.59 3.92
C THR A 670 12.15 -8.75 4.81
N SER A 671 13.35 -8.78 4.20
CA SER A 671 14.63 -8.78 4.93
C SER A 671 15.25 -7.39 5.08
N GLN A 672 14.71 -6.39 4.38
CA GLN A 672 15.19 -5.02 4.39
C GLN A 672 14.41 -4.20 5.42
N VAL A 673 15.04 -3.86 6.54
CA VAL A 673 14.48 -2.89 7.50
C VAL A 673 14.23 -1.57 6.77
N GLY A 674 13.03 -1.01 6.92
CA GLY A 674 12.66 0.27 6.33
C GLY A 674 13.36 1.45 7.00
N ASN A 675 13.40 2.60 6.32
CA ASN A 675 13.79 3.85 6.99
C ASN A 675 12.72 4.24 8.00
N GLU A 676 13.09 4.94 9.07
CA GLU A 676 12.18 5.46 10.10
C GLU A 676 11.11 6.41 9.51
N ILE A 677 9.93 6.48 10.11
CA ILE A 677 8.94 7.53 9.83
C ILE A 677 9.39 8.78 10.56
N ASP A 678 10.15 9.66 9.90
CA ASP A 678 10.57 10.94 10.45
C ASP A 678 10.61 12.04 9.39
N GLU A 679 11.25 13.16 9.70
CA GLU A 679 11.33 14.28 8.78
C GLU A 679 12.28 14.06 7.60
N PHE A 680 13.07 12.98 7.58
CA PHE A 680 14.06 12.72 6.54
C PHE A 680 13.49 11.88 5.39
N VAL A 681 13.93 12.18 4.17
CA VAL A 681 13.56 11.47 2.94
C VAL A 681 14.81 11.26 2.09
N THR A 682 14.90 10.08 1.47
CA THR A 682 16.04 9.65 0.67
C THR A 682 16.32 10.58 -0.52
N ASP A 683 17.57 10.63 -0.98
CA ASP A 683 18.01 11.52 -2.03
C ASP A 683 17.35 11.20 -3.38
N VAL A 684 17.10 9.93 -3.74
CA VAL A 684 16.36 9.63 -4.98
C VAL A 684 14.98 10.29 -4.97
N LEU A 685 14.24 10.22 -3.86
CA LEU A 685 12.92 10.86 -3.75
C LEU A 685 13.00 12.39 -3.67
N ARG A 686 14.04 12.92 -3.05
CA ARG A 686 14.23 14.36 -2.81
C ARG A 686 14.89 15.10 -3.98
N SER A 687 15.64 14.41 -4.84
CA SER A 687 16.48 15.03 -5.86
C SER A 687 16.30 14.43 -7.24
N GLN A 688 15.75 13.22 -7.36
CA GLN A 688 15.66 12.46 -8.61
C GLN A 688 14.30 11.76 -8.79
N LEU A 689 13.24 12.33 -8.21
CA LEU A 689 11.92 11.69 -8.16
C LEU A 689 11.47 11.21 -9.54
N VAL A 690 11.05 9.95 -9.61
CA VAL A 690 10.58 9.25 -10.82
C VAL A 690 11.52 9.36 -12.03
N GLY A 691 12.82 9.56 -11.80
CA GLY A 691 13.82 9.62 -12.87
C GLY A 691 14.14 11.02 -13.39
N ILE A 692 13.61 12.09 -12.78
CA ILE A 692 13.85 13.48 -13.18
C ILE A 692 14.30 14.34 -11.99
N PRO A 693 14.99 15.48 -12.22
CA PRO A 693 15.41 16.42 -11.16
C PRO A 693 14.23 17.10 -10.46
N LEU A 694 13.56 16.36 -9.58
CA LEU A 694 12.31 16.74 -8.91
C LEU A 694 12.35 16.25 -7.46
N ASP A 695 11.71 17.01 -6.57
CA ASP A 695 11.75 16.82 -5.12
C ASP A 695 10.36 16.50 -4.55
N LEU A 696 10.16 15.25 -4.13
CA LEU A 696 8.88 14.80 -3.58
C LEU A 696 8.47 15.56 -2.31
N ALA A 697 9.42 15.88 -1.44
CA ALA A 697 9.14 16.59 -0.19
C ALA A 697 8.69 18.03 -0.46
N ALA A 698 9.36 18.72 -1.40
CA ALA A 698 8.91 20.04 -1.85
C ALA A 698 7.51 19.98 -2.49
N LEU A 699 7.22 18.93 -3.28
CA LEU A 699 5.89 18.73 -3.85
C LEU A 699 4.82 18.45 -2.80
N ASN A 700 5.14 17.71 -1.73
CA ASN A 700 4.22 17.47 -0.62
C ASN A 700 3.86 18.76 0.12
N ILE A 701 4.85 19.57 0.46
CA ILE A 701 4.65 20.88 1.10
C ILE A 701 3.81 21.78 0.20
N ALA A 702 4.19 21.89 -1.09
CA ALA A 702 3.45 22.70 -2.05
C ALA A 702 2.01 22.23 -2.25
N ARG A 703 1.75 20.91 -2.24
CA ARG A 703 0.40 20.34 -2.34
C ARG A 703 -0.44 20.63 -1.10
N GLY A 704 0.13 20.55 0.10
CA GLY A 704 -0.55 20.94 1.34
C GLY A 704 -0.99 22.41 1.31
N ARG A 705 -0.10 23.31 0.88
CA ARG A 705 -0.41 24.74 0.68
C ARG A 705 -1.45 24.97 -0.41
N ASP A 706 -1.35 24.26 -1.54
CA ASP A 706 -2.28 24.32 -2.68
C ASP A 706 -3.70 23.91 -2.31
N THR A 707 -3.81 22.87 -1.51
CA THR A 707 -5.08 22.32 -1.05
C THR A 707 -5.56 23.00 0.23
N GLY A 708 -4.89 24.06 0.70
CA GLY A 708 -5.37 24.90 1.79
C GLY A 708 -5.32 24.22 3.16
N ILE A 709 -4.36 23.33 3.40
CA ILE A 709 -4.17 22.69 4.71
C ILE A 709 -3.48 23.68 5.67
N PRO A 710 -3.97 23.86 6.91
CA PRO A 710 -3.37 24.77 7.88
C PRO A 710 -1.97 24.34 8.33
N PRO A 711 -1.14 25.29 8.82
CA PRO A 711 0.11 24.99 9.51
C PRO A 711 -0.11 24.11 10.75
N LEU A 712 0.95 23.43 11.21
CA LEU A 712 0.92 22.45 12.30
C LEU A 712 0.16 22.96 13.54
N ASN A 713 0.56 24.12 14.07
CA ASN A 713 -0.04 24.67 15.29
C ASN A 713 -1.51 25.04 15.13
N GLU A 714 -1.91 25.48 13.93
CA GLU A 714 -3.31 25.80 13.65
C GLU A 714 -4.15 24.54 13.53
N ALA A 715 -3.64 23.52 12.83
CA ALA A 715 -4.27 22.21 12.75
C ALA A 715 -4.46 21.59 14.15
N ARG A 716 -3.40 21.59 14.97
CA ARG A 716 -3.41 21.10 16.36
C ARG A 716 -4.48 21.77 17.23
N ARG A 717 -4.65 23.10 17.13
CA ARG A 717 -5.73 23.82 17.85
C ARG A 717 -7.12 23.32 17.46
N GLN A 718 -7.36 23.13 16.17
CA GLN A 718 -8.66 22.66 15.68
C GLN A 718 -8.90 21.19 16.06
N PHE A 719 -7.89 20.33 15.97
CA PHE A 719 -8.00 18.93 16.39
C PHE A 719 -8.22 18.78 17.89
N GLN A 720 -7.55 19.59 18.72
CA GLN A 720 -7.80 19.62 20.15
C GLN A 720 -9.27 19.95 20.45
N GLU A 721 -9.85 20.92 19.76
CA GLU A 721 -11.26 21.28 19.93
C GLU A 721 -12.19 20.11 19.54
N MET A 722 -11.88 19.40 18.44
CA MET A 722 -12.61 18.20 18.01
C MET A 722 -12.47 17.04 19.00
N ALA A 723 -11.28 16.84 19.55
CA ALA A 723 -10.95 15.81 20.53
C ALA A 723 -11.37 16.18 21.97
N ASN A 724 -12.35 17.09 22.13
CA ASN A 724 -12.88 17.53 23.42
C ASN A 724 -11.82 18.02 24.43
N GLY A 725 -10.74 18.63 23.94
CA GLY A 725 -9.69 19.20 24.78
C GLY A 725 -8.53 18.25 25.11
N ASP A 726 -8.27 17.21 24.30
CA ASP A 726 -7.12 16.34 24.50
C ASP A 726 -5.80 17.15 24.45
N THR A 727 -5.09 17.17 25.57
CA THR A 727 -3.82 17.89 25.73
C THR A 727 -2.68 17.32 24.89
N GLN A 728 -2.80 16.09 24.37
CA GLN A 728 -1.82 15.55 23.42
C GLN A 728 -1.76 16.36 22.13
N LEU A 729 -2.83 17.09 21.81
CA LEU A 729 -2.95 17.96 20.63
C LEU A 729 -2.70 19.44 20.94
N ASP A 730 -2.16 19.78 22.14
CA ASP A 730 -1.82 21.16 22.48
C ASP A 730 -0.84 21.76 21.44
N ALA A 731 -1.16 22.95 20.91
CA ALA A 731 -0.25 23.66 20.02
C ALA A 731 1.04 24.05 20.75
N TYR A 732 2.17 23.93 20.05
CA TYR A 732 3.49 24.22 20.64
C TYR A 732 3.64 25.71 20.91
N THR A 733 4.11 26.03 22.11
CA THR A 733 4.12 27.41 22.61
C THR A 733 5.39 28.18 22.30
N SER A 734 6.46 27.50 21.88
CA SER A 734 7.75 28.09 21.55
C SER A 734 8.67 27.11 20.81
N TRP A 735 9.76 27.59 20.22
CA TRP A 735 10.80 26.71 19.66
C TRP A 735 11.38 25.76 20.70
N THR A 736 11.48 26.20 21.96
CA THR A 736 11.96 25.35 23.07
C THR A 736 11.00 24.20 23.37
N ASP A 737 9.71 24.49 23.37
CA ASP A 737 8.64 23.50 23.58
C ASP A 737 8.60 22.49 22.43
N PHE A 738 8.64 22.98 21.19
CA PHE A 738 8.69 22.12 20.01
C PHE A 738 9.92 21.19 20.03
N ALA A 739 11.10 21.70 20.38
CA ALA A 739 12.33 20.90 20.46
C ALA A 739 12.26 19.71 21.43
N LEU A 740 11.48 19.82 22.52
CA LEU A 740 11.27 18.73 23.49
C LEU A 740 10.29 17.66 22.98
N ASN A 741 9.64 17.91 21.86
CA ASN A 741 8.62 17.07 21.25
C ASN A 741 8.99 16.60 19.83
N LEU A 742 10.25 16.77 19.42
CA LEU A 742 10.79 16.23 18.16
C LEU A 742 11.33 14.81 18.36
N LYS A 743 11.17 13.93 17.36
CA LYS A 743 11.88 12.64 17.26
C LYS A 743 13.38 12.85 17.29
N ASN A 744 13.84 13.81 16.47
CA ASN A 744 15.24 14.18 16.31
C ASN A 744 15.46 15.61 16.86
N PRO A 745 15.90 15.79 18.13
CA PRO A 745 16.05 17.12 18.72
C PRO A 745 17.03 18.03 17.98
N ALA A 746 18.01 17.48 17.24
CA ALA A 746 18.95 18.25 16.43
C ALA A 746 18.25 18.99 15.27
N SER A 747 17.10 18.51 14.80
CA SER A 747 16.36 19.10 13.69
C SER A 747 15.74 20.45 14.03
N ILE A 748 15.64 20.82 15.31
CA ILE A 748 15.22 22.17 15.70
C ILE A 748 16.05 23.27 15.02
N ILE A 749 17.34 22.99 14.76
CA ILE A 749 18.22 23.91 14.03
C ILE A 749 17.72 24.11 12.61
N ASN A 750 17.33 23.04 11.93
CA ASN A 750 16.85 23.09 10.55
C ASN A 750 15.47 23.75 10.47
N PHE A 751 14.56 23.46 11.42
CA PHE A 751 13.27 24.16 11.52
C PHE A 751 13.44 25.67 11.76
N ILE A 752 14.34 26.08 12.67
CA ILE A 752 14.66 27.50 12.89
C ILE A 752 15.32 28.11 11.65
N ALA A 753 16.17 27.38 10.93
CA ALA A 753 16.80 27.86 9.71
C ALA A 753 15.79 28.09 8.58
N ALA A 754 14.76 27.24 8.49
CA ALA A 754 13.74 27.29 7.46
C ALA A 754 12.66 28.35 7.75
N TYR A 755 12.10 28.36 8.97
CA TYR A 755 10.94 29.18 9.32
C TYR A 755 11.26 30.37 10.23
N GLY A 756 12.47 30.45 10.77
CA GLY A 756 12.85 31.43 11.78
C GLY A 756 12.79 32.88 11.28
N THR A 757 12.09 33.74 12.01
CA THR A 757 11.93 35.16 11.68
C THR A 757 13.02 36.08 12.25
N HIS A 758 14.01 35.53 12.98
CA HIS A 758 15.11 36.32 13.53
C HIS A 758 15.93 36.97 12.42
N ALA A 759 16.43 38.20 12.65
CA ALA A 759 17.11 38.98 11.62
C ALA A 759 18.36 38.28 11.03
N THR A 760 19.05 37.45 11.81
CA THR A 760 20.20 36.66 11.33
C THR A 760 19.81 35.53 10.38
N ILE A 761 18.58 35.01 10.46
CA ILE A 761 18.05 33.97 9.58
C ILE A 761 17.55 34.60 8.27
N THR A 762 16.75 35.66 8.39
CA THR A 762 16.14 36.34 7.23
C THR A 762 17.14 37.13 6.38
N SER A 763 18.32 37.45 6.92
CA SER A 763 19.42 38.06 6.14
C SER A 763 20.38 37.07 5.51
N ALA A 764 20.29 35.78 5.85
CA ALA A 764 21.12 34.73 5.27
C ALA A 764 20.53 34.26 3.93
N SER A 765 21.37 34.19 2.90
CA SER A 765 20.96 33.89 1.52
C SER A 765 21.35 32.50 1.02
N THR A 766 21.95 31.66 1.87
CA THR A 766 22.31 30.28 1.55
C THR A 766 21.83 29.34 2.65
N VAL A 767 21.59 28.08 2.30
CA VAL A 767 21.18 27.00 3.22
C VAL A 767 22.17 26.90 4.39
N GLU A 768 23.47 26.84 4.09
CA GLU A 768 24.50 26.74 5.13
C GLU A 768 24.58 28.00 6.02
N ALA A 769 24.37 29.20 5.47
CA ALA A 769 24.37 30.42 6.27
C ALA A 769 23.14 30.53 7.19
N LYS A 770 21.96 30.08 6.72
CA LYS A 770 20.76 29.97 7.54
C LYS A 770 20.98 28.97 8.69
N ARG A 771 21.57 27.82 8.38
CA ARG A 771 21.91 26.80 9.37
C ARG A 771 22.92 27.30 10.42
N ASP A 772 24.00 27.95 10.00
CA ASP A 772 24.97 28.57 10.93
C ASP A 772 24.32 29.61 11.85
N ALA A 773 23.44 30.46 11.30
CA ALA A 773 22.68 31.43 12.09
C ALA A 773 21.74 30.74 13.10
N ALA A 774 21.06 29.66 12.71
CA ALA A 774 20.21 28.88 13.60
C ALA A 774 21.02 28.18 14.71
N MET A 775 22.20 27.64 14.40
CA MET A 775 23.06 27.02 15.40
C MET A 775 23.57 28.01 16.44
N LYS A 776 23.94 29.22 16.02
CA LYS A 776 24.27 30.31 16.95
C LYS A 776 23.09 30.69 17.84
N LEU A 777 21.88 30.72 17.29
CA LEU A 777 20.67 31.00 18.07
C LEU A 777 20.40 29.90 19.10
N VAL A 778 20.57 28.62 18.77
CA VAL A 778 20.31 27.49 19.67
C VAL A 778 21.38 27.35 20.75
N PHE A 779 22.67 27.26 20.36
CA PHE A 779 23.77 27.05 21.30
C PHE A 779 24.23 28.32 22.01
N GLY A 780 23.83 29.49 21.51
CA GLY A 780 24.33 30.79 21.94
C GLY A 780 25.68 31.11 21.29
N ASP A 781 25.88 32.39 20.97
CA ASP A 781 27.13 32.90 20.41
C ASP A 781 27.39 34.32 20.91
N ALA A 782 28.66 34.69 21.07
CA ALA A 782 29.04 36.01 21.59
C ALA A 782 28.65 37.17 20.67
N SER A 783 28.29 36.91 19.41
CA SER A 783 27.79 37.90 18.45
C SER A 783 26.30 38.23 18.60
N LEU A 784 25.54 37.45 19.39
CA LEU A 784 24.10 37.63 19.58
C LEU A 784 23.79 38.42 20.85
N ASP A 785 22.66 39.13 20.84
CA ASP A 785 22.07 39.66 22.07
C ASP A 785 21.31 38.54 22.79
N GLU A 786 21.75 38.20 24.00
CA GLU A 786 21.18 37.06 24.74
C GLU A 786 19.71 37.28 25.12
N THR A 787 19.27 38.52 25.34
CA THR A 787 17.87 38.80 25.68
C THR A 787 16.98 38.60 24.47
N ASP A 788 17.41 39.09 23.30
CA ASP A 788 16.70 38.90 22.04
C ASP A 788 16.69 37.43 21.61
N ARG A 789 17.81 36.72 21.73
CA ARG A 789 17.91 35.27 21.46
C ARG A 789 16.92 34.47 22.31
N GLN A 790 16.87 34.74 23.61
CA GLN A 790 15.92 34.08 24.50
C GLN A 790 14.47 34.48 24.18
N ALA A 791 14.22 35.74 23.81
CA ALA A 791 12.89 36.17 23.39
C ALA A 791 12.44 35.42 22.12
N PHE A 792 13.35 35.21 21.16
CA PHE A 792 13.11 34.42 19.95
C PHE A 792 12.79 32.96 20.27
N LEU A 793 13.67 32.26 21.00
CA LEU A 793 13.50 30.84 21.32
C LEU A 793 12.27 30.52 22.16
N ASN A 794 11.83 31.48 22.99
CA ASN A 794 10.63 31.33 23.82
C ASN A 794 9.38 31.96 23.20
N GLY A 795 9.45 32.48 21.97
CA GLY A 795 8.29 33.09 21.30
C GLY A 795 7.70 34.28 22.06
N THR A 796 8.53 35.13 22.67
CA THR A 796 8.08 36.27 23.48
C THR A 796 8.49 37.61 22.87
N GLY A 797 8.01 38.73 23.45
CA GLY A 797 8.39 40.07 23.00
C GLY A 797 7.94 40.34 21.56
N VAL A 798 8.89 40.73 20.70
CA VAL A 798 8.61 41.03 19.27
C VAL A 798 8.25 39.77 18.48
N TYR A 799 8.56 38.58 18.98
CA TYR A 799 8.32 37.30 18.31
C TYR A 799 6.98 36.66 18.68
N ALA A 800 6.23 37.23 19.63
CA ALA A 800 5.03 36.60 20.20
C ALA A 800 3.86 36.38 19.22
N GLN A 801 3.77 37.17 18.14
CA GLN A 801 2.66 37.05 17.20
C GLN A 801 2.70 35.78 16.36
N LYS A 802 3.91 35.30 16.02
CA LYS A 802 4.13 34.10 15.20
C LYS A 802 5.06 33.08 15.87
N LEU A 803 5.30 33.25 17.17
CA LEU A 803 6.24 32.45 17.96
C LEU A 803 7.63 32.34 17.30
N GLY A 804 8.11 33.44 16.75
CA GLY A 804 9.39 33.48 16.04
C GLY A 804 9.39 32.75 14.69
N GLY A 805 8.24 32.34 14.14
CA GLY A 805 8.09 31.61 12.89
C GLY A 805 7.48 30.22 13.05
N LEU A 806 7.36 29.71 14.28
CA LEU A 806 6.81 28.38 14.57
C LEU A 806 5.36 28.21 14.09
N GLU A 807 4.55 29.29 14.09
CA GLU A 807 3.18 29.26 13.57
C GLU A 807 3.09 29.03 12.05
N ASP A 808 4.20 29.15 11.31
CA ASP A 808 4.25 28.95 9.86
C ASP A 808 4.76 27.55 9.44
N VAL A 809 5.09 26.67 10.40
CA VAL A 809 5.55 25.29 10.13
C VAL A 809 4.45 24.49 9.44
N ASP A 810 4.72 24.00 8.23
CA ASP A 810 3.74 23.21 7.47
C ASP A 810 3.41 21.89 8.19
N LEU A 811 2.12 21.51 8.18
CA LEU A 811 1.62 20.33 8.90
C LEU A 811 2.36 19.04 8.51
N TRP A 812 2.73 18.87 7.23
CA TRP A 812 3.40 17.65 6.76
C TRP A 812 4.74 17.42 7.45
N VAL A 813 5.71 18.32 7.25
CA VAL A 813 7.05 18.16 7.82
C VAL A 813 7.04 18.32 9.34
N GLY A 814 6.18 19.19 9.87
CA GLY A 814 6.04 19.39 11.32
C GLY A 814 5.47 18.17 12.03
N GLY A 815 4.41 17.56 11.47
CA GLY A 815 3.76 16.36 12.02
C GLY A 815 4.62 15.10 11.89
N MET A 816 5.36 14.94 10.78
CA MET A 816 6.34 13.85 10.63
C MET A 816 7.45 13.93 11.70
N ALA A 817 7.89 15.12 12.09
CA ALA A 817 8.97 15.31 13.04
C ALA A 817 8.56 15.11 14.52
N GLU A 818 7.26 15.05 14.83
CA GLU A 818 6.76 14.87 16.20
C GLU A 818 7.17 13.52 16.79
N LYS A 819 7.64 13.50 18.04
CA LYS A 819 8.04 12.29 18.76
C LYS A 819 6.92 11.24 18.82
N LYS A 820 7.31 9.97 18.76
CA LYS A 820 6.41 8.83 19.01
C LYS A 820 5.97 8.82 20.48
N MET A 821 4.79 8.27 20.73
CA MET A 821 4.34 7.95 22.09
C MET A 821 4.93 6.60 22.47
N ALA A 822 5.55 6.50 23.66
CA ALA A 822 6.08 5.22 24.14
C ALA A 822 4.95 4.21 24.30
N PHE A 823 5.11 3.01 23.72
CA PHE A 823 4.08 1.97 23.65
C PHE A 823 2.80 2.38 22.91
N GLY A 824 2.86 3.40 22.05
CA GLY A 824 1.78 3.77 21.12
C GLY A 824 2.10 3.38 19.67
N GLY A 825 1.46 4.03 18.70
CA GLY A 825 1.74 3.84 17.28
C GLY A 825 3.06 4.46 16.77
N MET A 826 3.32 4.25 15.49
CA MET A 826 4.54 4.72 14.81
C MET A 826 4.51 6.22 14.47
N LEU A 827 3.35 6.86 14.59
CA LEU A 827 3.11 8.25 14.24
C LEU A 827 3.21 9.17 15.47
N GLY A 828 3.44 10.47 15.23
CA GLY A 828 3.33 11.49 16.25
C GLY A 828 1.86 11.87 16.50
N SER A 829 1.58 12.46 17.66
CA SER A 829 0.20 12.75 18.15
C SER A 829 -0.74 13.39 17.11
N THR A 830 -0.25 14.32 16.28
CA THR A 830 -1.10 14.99 15.27
C THR A 830 -1.49 14.04 14.14
N PHE A 831 -0.54 13.23 13.67
CA PHE A 831 -0.77 12.28 12.57
C PHE A 831 -1.58 11.08 13.06
N SER A 832 -1.31 10.58 14.27
CA SER A 832 -2.11 9.55 14.94
C SER A 832 -3.60 9.90 14.98
N PHE A 833 -3.96 11.10 15.44
CA PHE A 833 -5.35 11.54 15.52
C PHE A 833 -6.08 11.47 14.18
N ILE A 834 -5.46 11.95 13.09
CA ILE A 834 -6.10 11.97 11.76
C ILE A 834 -6.15 10.56 11.17
N PHE A 835 -5.09 9.77 11.36
CA PHE A 835 -5.02 8.39 10.88
C PHE A 835 -6.10 7.53 11.55
N GLU A 836 -6.17 7.54 12.88
CA GLU A 836 -7.20 6.83 13.66
C GLU A 836 -8.60 7.23 13.22
N LEU A 837 -8.89 8.53 13.22
CA LEU A 837 -10.21 9.03 12.82
C LEU A 837 -10.60 8.58 11.41
N GLN A 838 -9.67 8.59 10.45
CA GLN A 838 -9.96 8.12 9.10
C GLN A 838 -10.19 6.61 9.07
N MET A 839 -9.30 5.81 9.69
CA MET A 839 -9.39 4.35 9.69
C MET A 839 -10.67 3.87 10.38
N GLU A 840 -11.02 4.43 11.53
CA GLU A 840 -12.26 4.13 12.24
C GLU A 840 -13.49 4.53 11.43
N ASN A 841 -13.46 5.65 10.69
CA ASN A 841 -14.57 6.01 9.83
C ASN A 841 -14.73 5.02 8.66
N LEU A 842 -13.63 4.58 8.05
CA LEU A 842 -13.65 3.57 6.99
C LEU A 842 -14.20 2.23 7.50
N GLN A 843 -13.78 1.82 8.71
CA GLN A 843 -14.24 0.59 9.34
C GLN A 843 -15.72 0.67 9.76
N ASN A 844 -16.08 1.69 10.54
CA ASN A 844 -17.37 1.78 11.19
C ASN A 844 -18.49 2.23 10.26
N SER A 845 -18.22 2.83 9.10
CA SER A 845 -19.26 3.24 8.15
C SER A 845 -19.49 2.26 7.00
N ASP A 846 -18.64 1.24 6.84
CA ASP A 846 -18.76 0.30 5.74
C ASP A 846 -19.81 -0.77 6.02
N ARG A 847 -20.96 -0.68 5.32
CA ARG A 847 -22.02 -1.69 5.38
C ARG A 847 -21.52 -3.07 4.96
N PHE A 848 -20.45 -3.14 4.19
CA PHE A 848 -19.85 -4.37 3.70
C PHE A 848 -18.57 -4.75 4.42
N TYR A 849 -18.32 -4.20 5.63
CA TYR A 849 -17.18 -4.59 6.45
C TYR A 849 -17.21 -6.09 6.80
N TYR A 850 -16.09 -6.78 6.60
CA TYR A 850 -16.01 -8.24 6.59
C TYR A 850 -16.62 -8.91 7.83
N LEU A 851 -16.30 -8.47 9.06
CA LEU A 851 -16.81 -9.07 10.30
C LEU A 851 -18.34 -9.14 10.35
N SER A 852 -19.02 -8.07 9.90
CA SER A 852 -20.48 -8.05 9.85
C SER A 852 -21.05 -8.83 8.66
N ARG A 853 -20.32 -8.85 7.55
CA ARG A 853 -20.78 -9.37 6.26
C ARG A 853 -20.75 -10.89 6.18
N VAL A 854 -19.73 -11.51 6.78
CA VAL A 854 -19.52 -12.97 6.72
C VAL A 854 -19.80 -13.67 8.06
N GLN A 855 -20.44 -12.97 9.00
CA GLN A 855 -20.75 -13.51 10.30
C GLN A 855 -21.53 -14.84 10.22
N GLY A 856 -21.04 -15.86 10.92
CA GLY A 856 -21.67 -17.18 10.98
C GLY A 856 -21.44 -18.06 9.76
N LEU A 857 -20.48 -17.70 8.89
CA LEU A 857 -20.01 -18.51 7.78
C LEU A 857 -18.65 -19.15 8.14
N ASN A 858 -18.34 -20.30 7.54
CA ASN A 858 -16.97 -20.85 7.53
C ASN A 858 -15.97 -19.79 7.04
N PHE A 859 -16.42 -18.99 6.05
CA PHE A 859 -15.59 -17.95 5.48
C PHE A 859 -15.06 -16.93 6.51
N LEU A 860 -15.77 -16.65 7.62
CA LEU A 860 -15.21 -15.81 8.68
C LEU A 860 -14.01 -16.47 9.36
N ASN A 861 -14.12 -17.76 9.71
CA ASN A 861 -13.01 -18.49 10.33
C ASN A 861 -11.79 -18.54 9.41
N GLU A 862 -12.05 -18.78 8.12
CA GLU A 862 -11.00 -18.78 7.10
C GLU A 862 -10.33 -17.41 6.93
N LEU A 863 -11.07 -16.31 7.10
CA LEU A 863 -10.50 -14.96 7.08
C LEU A 863 -9.63 -14.72 8.31
N GLU A 864 -10.09 -15.06 9.51
CA GLU A 864 -9.31 -14.90 10.76
C GLU A 864 -8.05 -15.79 10.76
N ASN A 865 -8.09 -16.96 10.13
CA ASN A 865 -6.93 -17.85 9.90
C ASN A 865 -5.99 -17.35 8.77
N ASN A 866 -6.47 -16.44 7.92
CA ASN A 866 -5.70 -15.94 6.79
C ASN A 866 -4.63 -14.96 7.25
N SER A 867 -3.53 -14.90 6.51
CA SER A 867 -2.53 -13.85 6.69
C SER A 867 -1.99 -13.36 5.37
N PHE A 868 -1.42 -12.16 5.34
CA PHE A 868 -0.85 -11.65 4.11
C PHE A 868 0.37 -12.48 3.69
N ALA A 869 1.11 -13.03 4.66
CA ALA A 869 2.14 -14.05 4.44
C ALA A 869 1.61 -15.26 3.67
N LYS A 870 0.50 -15.87 4.12
CA LYS A 870 -0.16 -16.99 3.43
C LYS A 870 -0.59 -16.62 2.02
N MET A 871 -1.18 -15.44 1.82
CA MET A 871 -1.61 -15.00 0.49
C MET A 871 -0.39 -14.85 -0.45
N VAL A 872 0.68 -14.21 0.01
CA VAL A 872 1.92 -14.04 -0.76
C VAL A 872 2.60 -15.36 -1.09
N LEU A 873 2.64 -16.32 -0.14
CA LEU A 873 3.16 -17.67 -0.37
C LEU A 873 2.41 -18.41 -1.49
N ASN A 874 1.09 -18.26 -1.55
CA ASN A 874 0.24 -18.95 -2.53
C ASN A 874 0.26 -18.31 -3.92
N ASN A 875 0.63 -17.03 -4.02
CA ASN A 875 0.55 -16.25 -5.25
C ASN A 875 1.93 -15.91 -5.84
N THR A 876 2.99 -16.54 -5.36
CA THR A 876 4.38 -16.35 -5.82
C THR A 876 5.13 -17.68 -5.85
N ASP A 877 6.41 -17.67 -6.25
CA ASP A 877 7.27 -18.86 -6.21
C ASP A 877 7.76 -19.26 -4.79
N LEU A 878 7.39 -18.50 -3.75
CA LEU A 878 7.93 -18.67 -2.41
C LEU A 878 7.58 -20.03 -1.79
N GLY A 879 6.32 -20.46 -1.91
CA GLY A 879 5.88 -21.76 -1.41
C GLY A 879 6.62 -22.94 -2.07
N GLU A 880 6.88 -22.84 -3.37
CA GLU A 880 7.61 -23.86 -4.14
C GLU A 880 9.10 -23.90 -3.79
N THR A 881 9.72 -22.73 -3.58
CA THR A 881 11.15 -22.63 -3.23
C THR A 881 11.44 -22.97 -1.78
N GLY A 882 10.41 -22.99 -0.93
CA GLY A 882 10.53 -23.25 0.49
C GLY A 882 11.19 -22.14 1.28
N TYR A 883 11.06 -20.89 0.80
CA TYR A 883 11.61 -19.72 1.48
C TYR A 883 10.85 -19.43 2.78
N ALA A 884 11.60 -19.11 3.82
CA ALA A 884 11.07 -18.69 5.11
C ALA A 884 10.55 -17.26 5.02
N LEU A 885 9.23 -17.11 5.05
CA LEU A 885 8.55 -15.82 5.14
C LEU A 885 8.09 -15.55 6.57
N PRO A 886 8.31 -14.36 7.16
CA PRO A 886 7.77 -14.05 8.49
C PRO A 886 6.25 -14.17 8.52
N GLY A 887 5.69 -14.67 9.64
CA GLY A 887 4.23 -14.74 9.85
C GLY A 887 3.62 -13.34 9.98
N ASP A 888 4.31 -12.41 10.66
CA ASP A 888 4.14 -10.98 10.46
C ASP A 888 5.01 -10.54 9.28
N ILE A 889 4.46 -10.61 8.06
CA ILE A 889 5.18 -10.28 6.83
C ILE A 889 5.69 -8.83 6.81
N PHE A 890 5.21 -7.95 7.69
CA PHE A 890 5.62 -6.56 7.75
C PHE A 890 6.79 -6.30 8.70
N SER A 891 7.23 -7.29 9.48
CA SER A 891 8.37 -7.20 10.38
C SER A 891 9.64 -7.85 9.81
N VAL A 892 10.80 -7.41 10.29
CA VAL A 892 12.07 -8.11 10.08
C VAL A 892 12.42 -8.91 11.34
N PRO A 893 12.47 -10.25 11.30
CA PRO A 893 12.94 -11.04 12.44
C PRO A 893 14.44 -10.82 12.67
N ASP A 894 14.90 -10.96 13.92
CA ASP A 894 16.32 -10.85 14.25
C ASP A 894 17.14 -11.96 13.57
N HIS A 895 16.58 -13.18 13.53
CA HIS A 895 17.25 -14.33 12.92
C HIS A 895 16.30 -15.18 12.08
N VAL A 896 16.80 -15.65 10.93
CA VAL A 896 16.09 -16.61 10.07
C VAL A 896 16.85 -17.94 10.07
N MET A 897 16.13 -19.02 10.30
CA MET A 897 16.66 -20.36 10.51
C MET A 897 15.89 -21.39 9.68
N TYR A 898 16.59 -22.36 9.09
CA TYR A 898 15.97 -23.46 8.34
C TYR A 898 16.43 -24.80 8.89
N MET A 899 15.52 -25.76 9.04
CA MET A 899 15.86 -27.15 9.37
C MET A 899 16.91 -27.72 8.41
N ASP A 900 16.74 -27.48 7.10
CA ASP A 900 17.78 -27.76 6.10
C ASP A 900 18.81 -26.63 6.04
N LYS A 901 20.00 -26.93 6.59
CA LYS A 901 21.11 -25.98 6.59
C LYS A 901 21.60 -25.60 5.19
N ASN A 902 21.41 -26.44 4.18
CA ASN A 902 21.78 -26.08 2.80
C ASN A 902 20.88 -24.97 2.25
N VAL A 903 19.59 -24.95 2.63
CA VAL A 903 18.66 -23.88 2.28
C VAL A 903 19.01 -22.61 3.05
N GLN A 904 19.34 -22.74 4.35
CA GLN A 904 19.82 -21.60 5.15
C GLN A 904 21.05 -20.94 4.51
N ASP A 905 22.06 -21.73 4.18
CA ASP A 905 23.33 -21.26 3.61
C ASP A 905 23.11 -20.67 2.20
N LYS A 906 22.15 -21.20 1.42
CA LYS A 906 21.76 -20.67 0.08
C LYS A 906 21.29 -19.23 0.15
N PHE A 907 20.56 -18.85 1.19
CA PHE A 907 20.07 -17.47 1.40
C PHE A 907 21.00 -16.62 2.27
N GLY A 908 22.18 -17.14 2.64
CA GLY A 908 23.20 -16.39 3.36
C GLY A 908 22.93 -16.21 4.87
N TYR A 909 21.94 -16.88 5.43
CA TYR A 909 21.64 -16.81 6.86
C TYR A 909 22.64 -17.63 7.69
N VAL A 910 22.97 -17.15 8.88
CA VAL A 910 23.96 -17.78 9.78
C VAL A 910 23.34 -17.99 11.14
N ASP A 911 23.59 -19.16 11.74
CA ASP A 911 23.12 -19.43 13.11
C ASP A 911 23.75 -18.42 14.09
N PRO A 912 22.94 -17.69 14.88
CA PRO A 912 23.46 -16.80 15.90
C PRO A 912 24.13 -17.58 17.04
N LYS A 913 24.86 -16.85 17.89
CA LYS A 913 25.61 -17.40 19.03
C LYS A 913 25.35 -16.58 20.28
N HIS A 914 25.48 -17.19 21.46
CA HIS A 914 25.44 -16.40 22.68
C HIS A 914 26.65 -15.45 22.74
N ASP A 915 26.39 -14.21 23.15
CA ASP A 915 27.45 -13.23 23.46
C ASP A 915 28.35 -13.70 24.60
N ASP A 916 27.77 -14.40 25.59
CA ASP A 916 28.53 -15.00 26.68
C ASP A 916 29.23 -16.29 26.20
N PRO A 917 30.58 -16.31 26.13
CA PRO A 917 31.32 -17.47 25.65
C PRO A 917 31.20 -18.70 26.57
N PHE A 918 30.83 -18.53 27.85
CA PHE A 918 30.54 -19.64 28.75
C PHE A 918 29.20 -20.28 28.38
N LEU A 919 28.15 -19.48 28.14
CA LEU A 919 26.87 -20.00 27.68
C LEU A 919 27.05 -20.73 26.35
N GLU A 920 27.66 -20.08 25.36
CA GLU A 920 27.92 -20.64 24.02
C GLU A 920 28.75 -21.95 24.05
N SER A 921 29.54 -22.17 25.09
CA SER A 921 30.32 -23.40 25.26
C SER A 921 29.52 -24.56 25.86
N VAL A 922 28.49 -24.27 26.65
CA VAL A 922 27.68 -25.26 27.38
C VAL A 922 26.39 -25.57 26.63
N SER A 923 25.74 -24.55 26.07
CA SER A 923 24.55 -24.64 25.23
C SER A 923 24.74 -23.74 24.03
N LYS A 924 24.53 -24.28 22.83
CA LYS A 924 24.48 -23.44 21.63
C LYS A 924 23.20 -22.62 21.63
N LEU A 925 23.29 -21.39 21.13
CA LEU A 925 22.10 -20.57 20.93
C LEU A 925 21.14 -21.26 19.95
N VAL A 926 21.67 -21.78 18.84
CA VAL A 926 20.95 -22.70 17.94
C VAL A 926 21.48 -24.12 18.08
N GLN A 927 20.60 -25.07 18.36
CA GLN A 927 20.90 -26.50 18.41
C GLN A 927 20.17 -27.21 17.27
N ARG A 928 20.90 -27.98 16.46
CA ARG A 928 20.34 -28.83 15.40
C ARG A 928 20.77 -30.28 15.57
N ILE A 929 19.86 -31.22 15.35
CA ILE A 929 20.16 -32.66 15.36
C ILE A 929 19.61 -33.26 14.06
N ASP A 930 20.53 -33.78 13.24
CA ASP A 930 20.26 -34.72 12.16
C ASP A 930 20.46 -36.14 12.73
N ALA A 931 19.34 -36.76 13.11
CA ALA A 931 19.28 -38.05 13.76
C ALA A 931 19.48 -39.20 12.76
N ASN A 932 19.08 -39.02 11.51
CA ASN A 932 19.11 -40.07 10.49
C ASN A 932 20.40 -40.05 9.64
N GLY A 933 21.13 -38.93 9.63
CA GLY A 933 22.40 -38.71 8.93
C GLY A 933 22.28 -38.38 7.44
N ASP A 934 21.14 -37.87 6.97
CA ASP A 934 20.89 -37.51 5.56
C ASP A 934 21.32 -36.09 5.20
N GLY A 935 21.72 -35.29 6.20
CA GLY A 935 22.15 -33.91 6.04
C GLY A 935 21.06 -32.86 6.28
N VAL A 936 19.83 -33.27 6.63
CA VAL A 936 18.71 -32.42 7.04
C VAL A 936 18.42 -32.68 8.51
N ALA A 937 18.25 -31.64 9.32
CA ALA A 937 17.93 -31.83 10.73
C ALA A 937 16.44 -32.17 10.90
N GLU A 938 16.12 -33.08 11.84
CA GLU A 938 14.73 -33.32 12.30
C GLU A 938 14.45 -32.65 13.65
N TYR A 939 15.45 -31.99 14.26
CA TYR A 939 15.26 -31.19 15.46
C TYR A 939 16.03 -29.88 15.40
N ILE A 940 15.35 -28.78 15.73
CA ILE A 940 15.94 -27.48 16.01
C ILE A 940 15.45 -26.96 17.37
N ARG A 941 16.34 -26.28 18.09
CA ARG A 941 16.01 -25.45 19.25
C ARG A 941 16.79 -24.15 19.25
N TYR A 942 16.10 -23.04 19.39
CA TYR A 942 16.69 -21.75 19.72
C TYR A 942 16.58 -21.50 21.24
N ASN A 943 17.62 -20.91 21.84
CA ASN A 943 17.76 -20.71 23.29
C ASN A 943 17.93 -19.23 23.67
N GLY A 944 17.39 -18.32 22.85
CA GLY A 944 17.45 -16.88 23.06
C GLY A 944 16.09 -16.25 23.33
N LEU A 945 16.08 -14.93 23.32
CA LEU A 945 14.89 -14.08 23.48
C LEU A 945 14.69 -13.17 22.26
N ASP A 946 15.57 -13.26 21.26
CA ASP A 946 15.41 -12.50 20.02
C ASP A 946 14.28 -13.12 19.19
N HIS A 947 13.67 -12.34 18.31
CA HIS A 947 12.57 -12.77 17.44
C HIS A 947 13.11 -13.63 16.30
N VAL A 948 12.61 -14.85 16.14
CA VAL A 948 13.12 -15.78 15.13
C VAL A 948 12.07 -16.28 14.16
N LEU A 949 12.51 -16.48 12.92
CA LEU A 949 11.74 -17.19 11.90
C LEU A 949 12.36 -18.57 11.67
N ILE A 950 11.60 -19.64 11.92
CA ILE A 950 12.02 -21.02 11.70
C ILE A 950 11.19 -21.67 10.59
N GLN A 951 11.86 -22.14 9.55
CA GLN A 951 11.26 -22.93 8.47
C GLN A 951 11.60 -24.41 8.62
N GLY A 952 10.56 -25.23 8.73
CA GLY A 952 10.56 -26.69 8.67
C GLY A 952 10.79 -27.26 7.27
N THR A 953 10.60 -28.57 7.17
CA THR A 953 10.80 -29.43 6.00
C THR A 953 9.48 -30.08 5.61
N ASN A 954 9.46 -30.92 4.58
CA ASN A 954 8.27 -31.70 4.24
C ASN A 954 8.23 -33.07 4.97
N GLY A 955 8.98 -33.21 6.06
CA GLY A 955 9.02 -34.40 6.89
C GLY A 955 8.81 -34.03 8.35
N ALA A 956 8.57 -35.04 9.18
CA ALA A 956 8.27 -34.84 10.60
C ALA A 956 9.42 -34.14 11.35
N ASP A 957 9.16 -32.91 11.76
CA ASP A 957 10.09 -32.00 12.40
C ASP A 957 9.78 -31.82 13.90
N ARG A 958 10.83 -31.50 14.67
CA ARG A 958 10.68 -31.07 16.07
C ARG A 958 11.32 -29.71 16.27
N ILE A 959 10.49 -28.70 16.53
CA ILE A 959 10.89 -27.29 16.57
C ILE A 959 10.63 -26.73 17.96
N VAL A 960 11.61 -25.96 18.48
CA VAL A 960 11.47 -25.16 19.70
C VAL A 960 11.97 -23.75 19.39
N SER A 961 11.06 -22.77 19.33
CA SER A 961 11.34 -21.42 18.81
C SER A 961 11.94 -20.47 19.83
N GLY A 962 11.57 -20.52 21.11
CA GLY A 962 12.34 -19.84 22.14
C GLY A 962 11.50 -19.02 23.10
N GLY A 963 11.76 -17.71 23.16
CA GLY A 963 11.14 -16.80 24.11
C GLY A 963 10.98 -15.37 23.60
N GLY A 964 11.13 -15.15 22.29
CA GLY A 964 10.80 -13.90 21.63
C GLY A 964 9.58 -14.12 20.73
N ASP A 965 9.07 -13.05 20.12
CA ASP A 965 7.94 -13.12 19.18
C ASP A 965 8.34 -13.85 17.89
N ASP A 966 8.04 -15.15 17.82
CA ASP A 966 8.60 -16.04 16.82
C ASP A 966 7.60 -16.38 15.69
N SER A 967 8.11 -16.71 14.51
CA SER A 967 7.33 -17.27 13.40
C SER A 967 7.83 -18.67 13.08
N VAL A 968 6.94 -19.66 13.04
CA VAL A 968 7.30 -21.05 12.71
C VAL A 968 6.39 -21.59 11.61
N TRP A 969 7.02 -22.22 10.61
CA TRP A 969 6.33 -22.98 9.56
C TRP A 969 6.78 -24.44 9.58
N GLY A 970 5.93 -25.36 10.01
CA GLY A 970 6.19 -26.81 9.99
C GLY A 970 6.27 -27.36 8.57
N ARG A 971 5.29 -27.00 7.73
CA ARG A 971 5.07 -27.41 6.33
C ARG A 971 4.42 -28.78 6.24
N ASP A 972 4.96 -29.75 5.50
CA ASP A 972 4.34 -31.08 5.43
C ASP A 972 5.03 -31.97 6.47
N GLY A 973 4.33 -32.96 7.01
CA GLY A 973 4.90 -33.85 8.02
C GLY A 973 4.02 -33.87 9.26
N ASN A 974 4.36 -34.73 10.20
CA ASN A 974 3.71 -34.74 11.50
C ASN A 974 4.68 -34.10 12.49
N ASP A 975 4.52 -32.81 12.71
CA ASP A 975 5.47 -31.97 13.39
C ASP A 975 5.18 -31.86 14.90
N THR A 976 6.20 -31.52 15.67
CA THR A 976 6.06 -31.18 17.09
C THR A 976 6.70 -29.83 17.34
N ILE A 977 5.87 -28.83 17.61
CA ILE A 977 6.26 -27.43 17.72
C ILE A 977 6.02 -26.92 19.15
N GLU A 978 7.06 -26.37 19.76
CA GLU A 978 7.01 -25.64 21.04
C GLU A 978 7.29 -24.16 20.74
N ALA A 979 6.23 -23.35 20.73
CA ALA A 979 6.27 -21.94 20.37
C ALA A 979 7.17 -21.16 21.35
N GLY A 980 6.92 -21.34 22.65
CA GLY A 980 7.74 -20.74 23.69
C GLY A 980 6.98 -19.63 24.41
N TYR A 981 7.69 -18.55 24.71
CA TYR A 981 7.10 -17.31 25.25
C TYR A 981 7.22 -16.21 24.19
N GLY A 982 6.42 -15.15 24.32
CA GLY A 982 6.40 -14.03 23.38
C GLY A 982 5.08 -13.99 22.63
N VAL A 983 5.04 -13.27 21.52
CA VAL A 983 3.90 -13.20 20.59
C VAL A 983 4.22 -14.02 19.34
N ASP A 984 3.81 -15.28 19.36
CA ASP A 984 4.17 -16.30 18.39
C ASP A 984 3.12 -16.46 17.27
N LYS A 985 3.61 -16.68 16.06
CA LYS A 985 2.81 -17.07 14.88
C LYS A 985 3.25 -18.44 14.39
N ILE A 986 2.44 -19.46 14.67
CA ILE A 986 2.77 -20.86 14.40
C ILE A 986 1.84 -21.41 13.33
N HIS A 987 2.44 -22.09 12.35
CA HIS A 987 1.78 -22.84 11.30
C HIS A 987 2.29 -24.28 11.33
N GLY A 988 1.44 -25.24 11.69
CA GLY A 988 1.73 -26.67 11.61
C GLY A 988 1.93 -27.09 10.16
N GLY A 989 0.85 -26.97 9.36
CA GLY A 989 0.87 -27.22 7.92
C GLY A 989 0.11 -28.50 7.59
N LYS A 990 0.65 -29.35 6.74
CA LYS A 990 0.02 -30.62 6.33
C LYS A 990 0.53 -31.79 7.15
N GLY A 991 -0.36 -32.49 7.84
CA GLY A 991 -0.10 -33.71 8.59
C GLY A 991 -0.65 -33.59 10.00
N ASP A 992 -0.49 -34.64 10.81
CA ASP A 992 -1.03 -34.61 12.17
C ASP A 992 0.00 -33.99 13.12
N ASP A 993 -0.19 -32.71 13.47
CA ASP A 993 0.76 -31.89 14.20
C ASP A 993 0.47 -31.80 15.71
N ILE A 994 1.52 -31.51 16.49
CA ILE A 994 1.43 -31.23 17.92
C ILE A 994 2.03 -29.85 18.20
N ILE A 995 1.19 -28.90 18.58
CA ILE A 995 1.58 -27.52 18.86
C ILE A 995 1.34 -27.20 20.33
N THR A 996 2.38 -26.70 21.00
CA THR A 996 2.30 -26.28 22.40
C THR A 996 2.90 -24.90 22.59
N ASN A 997 2.21 -24.08 23.37
CA ASN A 997 2.64 -22.74 23.73
C ASN A 997 2.95 -22.63 25.23
N SER A 998 4.02 -21.91 25.60
CA SER A 998 4.38 -21.68 27.00
C SER A 998 3.78 -20.38 27.54
N GLY A 999 3.48 -19.41 26.68
CA GLY A 999 2.50 -18.35 26.93
C GLY A 999 2.86 -16.97 26.40
N THR A 1000 1.83 -16.13 26.26
CA THR A 1000 1.87 -14.83 25.59
C THR A 1000 2.24 -13.67 26.51
N ASP A 1001 2.77 -12.60 25.92
CA ASP A 1001 2.95 -11.30 26.58
C ASP A 1001 1.61 -10.65 26.97
N ILE A 1002 1.67 -9.77 27.98
CA ILE A 1002 0.47 -9.16 28.56
C ILE A 1002 -0.16 -8.17 27.58
N GLY A 1003 -1.39 -8.46 27.17
CA GLY A 1003 -2.16 -7.59 26.27
C GLY A 1003 -1.99 -7.93 24.80
N GLU A 1004 -1.14 -8.91 24.49
CA GLU A 1004 -0.87 -9.40 23.14
C GLU A 1004 -1.54 -10.78 22.91
N VAL A 1005 -1.54 -11.26 21.67
CA VAL A 1005 -2.26 -12.47 21.24
C VAL A 1005 -1.38 -13.36 20.35
N ASP A 1006 -1.18 -14.62 20.74
CA ASP A 1006 -0.56 -15.63 19.87
C ASP A 1006 -1.50 -16.12 18.77
N MET A 1007 -0.96 -16.52 17.63
CA MET A 1007 -1.71 -17.14 16.54
C MET A 1007 -1.20 -18.55 16.27
N LEU A 1008 -2.00 -19.57 16.60
CA LEU A 1008 -1.63 -20.98 16.50
C LEU A 1008 -2.52 -21.71 15.49
N HIS A 1009 -1.94 -22.17 14.38
CA HIS A 1009 -2.66 -22.84 13.30
C HIS A 1009 -2.21 -24.29 13.15
N GLY A 1010 -3.15 -25.24 13.21
CA GLY A 1010 -2.94 -26.65 12.83
C GLY A 1010 -2.79 -26.81 11.32
N GLU A 1011 -3.81 -26.35 10.58
CA GLU A 1011 -3.93 -26.40 9.11
C GLU A 1011 -4.53 -27.72 8.59
N GLU A 1012 -3.88 -28.47 7.70
CA GLU A 1012 -4.47 -29.72 7.16
C GLU A 1012 -4.01 -30.94 7.97
N GLY A 1013 -4.90 -31.64 8.66
CA GLY A 1013 -4.52 -32.85 9.41
C GLY A 1013 -5.34 -33.07 10.67
N ASN A 1014 -4.98 -34.02 11.53
CA ASN A 1014 -5.64 -34.16 12.84
C ASN A 1014 -4.69 -33.67 13.93
N ASP A 1015 -4.90 -32.44 14.37
CA ASP A 1015 -3.92 -31.70 15.16
C ASP A 1015 -4.20 -31.74 16.65
N VAL A 1016 -3.15 -31.53 17.44
CA VAL A 1016 -3.25 -31.34 18.89
C VAL A 1016 -2.64 -29.99 19.25
N ILE A 1017 -3.47 -29.05 19.69
CA ILE A 1017 -3.01 -27.69 20.01
C ILE A 1017 -3.31 -27.35 21.46
N HIS A 1018 -2.31 -26.84 22.18
CA HIS A 1018 -2.47 -26.30 23.52
C HIS A 1018 -2.05 -24.82 23.57
N GLY A 1019 -3.04 -23.93 23.75
CA GLY A 1019 -2.88 -22.48 23.67
C GLY A 1019 -2.02 -21.83 24.75
N GLY A 1020 -1.77 -22.52 25.87
CA GLY A 1020 -0.88 -22.02 26.92
C GLY A 1020 -1.52 -20.93 27.80
N SER A 1021 -0.71 -20.24 28.60
CA SER A 1021 -1.16 -19.03 29.33
C SER A 1021 -1.12 -17.80 28.42
N GLY A 1022 -1.83 -16.73 28.78
CA GLY A 1022 -1.98 -15.55 27.91
C GLY A 1022 -3.17 -15.67 26.95
N LEU A 1023 -3.34 -14.69 26.06
CA LEU A 1023 -4.39 -14.70 25.05
C LEU A 1023 -3.87 -15.40 23.80
N ALA A 1024 -4.69 -16.24 23.18
CA ALA A 1024 -4.33 -16.89 21.91
C ALA A 1024 -5.57 -17.05 21.02
N LEU A 1025 -5.33 -16.91 19.72
CA LEU A 1025 -6.18 -17.38 18.63
C LEU A 1025 -5.70 -18.77 18.22
N VAL A 1026 -6.56 -19.77 18.37
CA VAL A 1026 -6.26 -21.17 18.06
C VAL A 1026 -7.14 -21.66 16.94
N PHE A 1027 -6.55 -22.16 15.86
CA PHE A 1027 -7.25 -22.66 14.68
C PHE A 1027 -6.88 -24.14 14.45
N GLY A 1028 -7.86 -25.04 14.56
CA GLY A 1028 -7.73 -26.44 14.13
C GLY A 1028 -7.59 -26.53 12.61
N ASN A 1029 -8.59 -25.99 11.90
CA ASN A 1029 -8.72 -25.94 10.43
C ASN A 1029 -9.31 -27.24 9.84
N GLU A 1030 -8.64 -27.92 8.91
CA GLU A 1030 -9.20 -29.11 8.25
C GLU A 1030 -8.78 -30.38 9.01
N GLY A 1031 -9.68 -31.01 9.76
CA GLY A 1031 -9.19 -32.05 10.67
C GLY A 1031 -10.17 -32.78 11.55
N GLN A 1032 -9.65 -33.63 12.43
CA GLN A 1032 -10.35 -34.02 13.66
C GLN A 1032 -9.45 -33.62 14.81
N ASP A 1033 -9.62 -32.39 15.26
CA ASP A 1033 -8.61 -31.74 16.08
C ASP A 1033 -8.89 -31.89 17.57
N TYR A 1034 -7.82 -31.83 18.36
CA TYR A 1034 -7.87 -31.79 19.82
C TYR A 1034 -7.30 -30.46 20.31
N LEU A 1035 -8.19 -29.53 20.61
CA LEU A 1035 -7.84 -28.14 20.95
C LEU A 1035 -8.03 -27.90 22.45
N ILE A 1036 -7.00 -27.37 23.11
CA ILE A 1036 -7.00 -27.03 24.54
C ILE A 1036 -6.70 -25.55 24.68
N ALA A 1037 -7.66 -24.78 25.19
CA ALA A 1037 -7.52 -23.33 25.37
C ALA A 1037 -6.36 -22.99 26.33
N GLY A 1038 -6.38 -23.54 27.55
CA GLY A 1038 -5.40 -23.21 28.60
C GLY A 1038 -6.05 -22.41 29.75
N PRO A 1039 -5.29 -21.81 30.67
CA PRO A 1039 -5.86 -21.20 31.88
C PRO A 1039 -6.55 -19.83 31.68
N ASP A 1040 -6.06 -18.99 30.77
CA ASP A 1040 -6.60 -17.64 30.50
C ASP A 1040 -7.58 -17.66 29.30
N GLY A 1041 -8.25 -16.55 28.98
CA GLY A 1041 -9.27 -16.48 27.91
C GLY A 1041 -8.70 -16.61 26.50
N LYS A 1042 -9.28 -17.48 25.67
CA LYS A 1042 -8.87 -17.78 24.28
C LYS A 1042 -10.02 -17.60 23.32
N GLU A 1043 -9.68 -17.44 22.05
CA GLU A 1043 -10.60 -17.69 20.96
C GLU A 1043 -10.13 -18.90 20.15
N VAL A 1044 -11.01 -19.90 20.02
CA VAL A 1044 -10.69 -21.21 19.45
C VAL A 1044 -11.69 -21.53 18.33
N PHE A 1045 -11.17 -21.83 17.15
CA PHE A 1045 -11.89 -22.26 15.97
C PHE A 1045 -11.53 -23.71 15.66
N GLY A 1046 -12.51 -24.61 15.70
CA GLY A 1046 -12.36 -26.02 15.30
C GLY A 1046 -12.06 -26.14 13.81
N GLY A 1047 -12.84 -25.43 12.99
CA GLY A 1047 -12.74 -25.49 11.53
C GLY A 1047 -13.69 -26.53 10.95
N THR A 1048 -13.21 -27.33 9.99
CA THR A 1048 -14.02 -28.38 9.37
C THR A 1048 -13.62 -29.74 9.90
N GLY A 1049 -14.61 -30.59 10.21
CA GLY A 1049 -14.39 -31.97 10.59
C GLY A 1049 -15.15 -32.34 11.85
N ASN A 1050 -14.55 -33.04 12.81
CA ASN A 1050 -15.24 -33.36 14.07
C ASN A 1050 -14.26 -33.18 15.22
N ASP A 1051 -14.39 -32.06 15.91
CA ASP A 1051 -13.33 -31.61 16.81
C ASP A 1051 -13.65 -31.85 18.28
N PHE A 1052 -12.60 -31.91 19.09
CA PHE A 1052 -12.70 -31.90 20.54
C PHE A 1052 -12.06 -30.61 21.08
N ILE A 1053 -12.88 -29.75 21.68
CA ILE A 1053 -12.44 -28.45 22.22
C ILE A 1053 -12.62 -28.45 23.74
N LEU A 1054 -11.53 -28.23 24.47
CA LEU A 1054 -11.48 -28.09 25.92
C LEU A 1054 -11.10 -26.66 26.31
N GLY A 1055 -12.08 -25.95 26.86
CA GLY A 1055 -11.92 -24.63 27.47
C GLY A 1055 -11.19 -24.66 28.81
N GLY A 1056 -11.01 -23.45 29.35
CA GLY A 1056 -10.14 -23.15 30.46
C GLY A 1056 -10.83 -22.73 31.76
N GLU A 1057 -10.11 -21.89 32.51
CA GLU A 1057 -10.65 -21.12 33.65
C GLU A 1057 -10.90 -19.64 33.28
N GLY A 1058 -10.53 -19.23 32.07
CA GLY A 1058 -10.70 -17.89 31.52
C GLY A 1058 -12.04 -17.71 30.81
N ASP A 1059 -12.31 -16.50 30.33
CA ASP A 1059 -13.50 -16.25 29.50
C ASP A 1059 -13.17 -16.61 28.04
N ASP A 1060 -13.68 -17.76 27.59
CA ASP A 1060 -13.32 -18.32 26.27
C ASP A 1060 -14.41 -18.11 25.20
N PHE A 1061 -13.97 -17.95 23.95
CA PHE A 1061 -14.80 -18.07 22.75
C PHE A 1061 -14.46 -19.37 22.03
N LEU A 1062 -15.33 -20.37 22.11
CA LEU A 1062 -15.10 -21.72 21.59
C LEU A 1062 -16.07 -22.03 20.45
N LEU A 1063 -15.55 -22.08 19.23
CA LEU A 1063 -16.31 -22.19 17.99
C LEU A 1063 -15.97 -23.53 17.34
N GLY A 1064 -16.85 -24.53 17.43
CA GLY A 1064 -16.65 -25.84 16.79
C GLY A 1064 -16.76 -25.80 15.26
N ASN A 1065 -17.48 -24.81 14.74
CA ASN A 1065 -17.70 -24.62 13.29
C ASN A 1065 -18.35 -25.83 12.61
N GLU A 1066 -17.85 -26.26 11.46
CA GLU A 1066 -18.45 -27.28 10.60
C GLU A 1066 -18.11 -28.70 11.08
N GLY A 1067 -19.01 -29.30 11.84
CA GLY A 1067 -18.74 -30.65 12.35
C GLY A 1067 -19.75 -31.19 13.32
N ASP A 1068 -19.56 -32.46 13.71
CA ASP A 1068 -20.15 -33.02 14.92
C ASP A 1068 -19.15 -32.87 16.08
N ASP A 1069 -19.04 -31.66 16.63
CA ASP A 1069 -18.01 -31.30 17.61
C ASP A 1069 -18.38 -31.61 19.06
N TRP A 1070 -17.36 -31.86 19.87
CA TRP A 1070 -17.47 -31.95 21.32
C TRP A 1070 -16.77 -30.76 21.98
N ILE A 1071 -17.56 -29.89 22.62
CA ILE A 1071 -17.05 -28.70 23.34
C ILE A 1071 -17.30 -28.86 24.84
N GLU A 1072 -16.22 -28.81 25.63
CA GLU A 1072 -16.26 -28.69 27.09
C GLU A 1072 -15.68 -27.34 27.50
N ALA A 1073 -16.54 -26.37 27.79
CA ALA A 1073 -16.12 -24.98 28.01
C ALA A 1073 -15.32 -24.72 29.29
N GLY A 1074 -15.35 -25.63 30.27
CA GLY A 1074 -14.64 -25.43 31.54
C GLY A 1074 -15.38 -24.50 32.52
N ASN A 1075 -14.62 -23.68 33.25
CA ASN A 1075 -15.12 -22.68 34.18
C ASN A 1075 -14.89 -21.29 33.60
N GLY A 1076 -15.87 -20.39 33.64
CA GLY A 1076 -15.67 -19.04 33.12
C GLY A 1076 -16.97 -18.44 32.62
N PHE A 1077 -16.90 -17.25 32.03
CA PHE A 1077 -17.95 -16.76 31.15
C PHE A 1077 -17.59 -17.12 29.71
N ASP A 1078 -18.01 -18.31 29.30
CA ASP A 1078 -17.66 -18.86 28.00
C ASP A 1078 -18.78 -18.66 26.97
N THR A 1079 -18.38 -18.39 25.73
CA THR A 1079 -19.24 -18.39 24.56
C THR A 1079 -18.93 -19.62 23.73
N THR A 1080 -19.92 -20.51 23.54
CA THR A 1080 -19.77 -21.69 22.67
C THR A 1080 -20.71 -21.61 21.47
N ALA A 1081 -20.23 -21.90 20.26
CA ALA A 1081 -21.06 -22.04 19.08
C ALA A 1081 -20.63 -23.21 18.19
N GLY A 1082 -21.55 -23.72 17.37
CA GLY A 1082 -21.30 -24.77 16.37
C GLY A 1082 -22.34 -24.70 15.25
N ILE A 1083 -22.03 -25.29 14.09
CA ILE A 1083 -22.88 -25.24 12.90
C ILE A 1083 -23.49 -26.63 12.65
N THR A 1084 -24.78 -26.80 12.98
CA THR A 1084 -25.47 -28.07 12.69
C THR A 1084 -25.86 -28.17 11.22
N ARG A 1085 -25.41 -29.19 10.49
CA ARG A 1085 -25.96 -29.56 9.17
C ARG A 1085 -27.45 -29.89 9.31
N SER A 1086 -28.33 -29.08 8.70
CA SER A 1086 -29.79 -29.33 8.64
C SER A 1086 -30.19 -30.22 7.46
#